data_AF-A0A7K4KC43-F1
#
_entry.id   AF-A0A7K4KC43-F1
#
_cell.length_a   1.000
_cell.length_b   1.000
_cell.length_c   1.000
_cell.angle_alpha   90.00
_cell.angle_beta   90.00
_cell.angle_gamma   90.00
#
_symmetry.space_group_name_H-M   'P 1'
#
loop_
_entity.id
_entity.type
_entity.pdbx_description
1 polymer ?
#
loop_
_entity_poly.entity_id
_entity_poly.type
_entity_poly.pdbx_seq_one_letter_code
_entity_poly.pdbx_strand_id
1 'polypeptide(L)'
;VSQQLKEEIRRGFAALEDPLAGLLDMLETSSDWKGKGHSLGYYISSELQLWIKEHPAVQQSGMKLKKLQARVFRILAECPANLLDPLISIYQLHTADRNYLLGHVSHLYHKGDYKEAAILSIKLKLQPDQDVEKMCTPLLLQDKANLVEAYVGEHPELQCKLLQILDSWCAPGFNIKDISRQYQGLSKYKPDKFNHKMLSKLIFRLLEQFNLDPALCPNVINQRHLRTLNYLFYKRFVEKSMTQENWTDHVQNTVGENRWLQEHLLQLLINYSDISTAARWAQRCNMPKEILPYGVADELQKLEIQERVEETEKAENYEEVKKKKDYYQLPIPRANIHFLQTLEEMLPCWEKVLKPGQVVGIDMEWRPSFGVVGKPRVSLLQIAVGEEVFLLDLPQLLEKTEREDEKEKLSQFIQRLYSDPGITKLGYGMSGDLNSLAATCSALKDVDKQAQGVVDLLTVDKQVDVLAPEPSCEDGAFRQPERGLSLLVQHVLGKPLDKTEQLSNWEKRPLREEQILYAASDAYCLLEVYGKLCKDPASFGLRSDLTANPVEKPSIKPRAKKQLNKQEVLSSSGQQCKSFVKEASCPADPISPKEFSVVCDNMLQGLGRYLRCLGVDVRILENEDDHRKAAEVSQCEGRVILTSGLPYQTLQSQVGEGRCFSVNCSEKAKEQALQVLKHFNVQVTLADIFSRCQ
;
A
#
# COMPACT_ATOMS: atom_id res chain seq x y z
N VAL A 1 -1.83 -38.26 27.65
CA VAL A 1 -1.53 -39.71 27.58
C VAL A 1 -1.29 -40.21 28.98
N SER A 2 -1.96 -41.30 29.40
CA SER A 2 -1.73 -41.90 30.71
C SER A 2 -0.29 -42.39 30.83
N GLN A 3 0.36 -42.17 31.97
CA GLN A 3 1.70 -42.69 32.27
C GLN A 3 1.77 -44.22 32.09
N GLN A 4 0.67 -44.91 32.39
CA GLN A 4 0.50 -46.35 32.16
C GLN A 4 0.68 -46.74 30.68
N LEU A 5 0.17 -45.94 29.74
CA LEU A 5 0.32 -46.27 28.31
C LEU A 5 1.78 -46.21 27.87
N LYS A 6 2.55 -45.25 28.39
CA LYS A 6 3.99 -45.14 28.07
C LYS A 6 4.78 -46.32 28.63
N GLU A 7 4.48 -46.74 29.85
CA GLU A 7 5.12 -47.89 30.49
C GLU A 7 4.83 -49.18 29.73
N GLU A 8 3.57 -49.40 29.31
CA GLU A 8 3.20 -50.57 28.50
C GLU A 8 3.85 -50.57 27.12
N ILE A 9 3.92 -49.42 26.44
CA ILE A 9 4.62 -49.31 25.15
C ILE A 9 6.11 -49.68 25.31
N ARG A 10 6.78 -49.16 26.36
CA ARG A 10 8.20 -49.47 26.63
C ARG A 10 8.41 -50.95 26.96
N ARG A 11 7.53 -51.57 27.76
CA ARG A 11 7.56 -53.02 28.04
C ARG A 11 7.39 -53.83 26.77
N GLY A 12 6.46 -53.44 25.90
CA GLY A 12 6.24 -54.07 24.61
C GLY A 12 7.48 -54.05 23.72
N PHE A 13 8.16 -52.90 23.61
CA PHE A 13 9.39 -52.80 22.83
C PHE A 13 10.56 -53.60 23.41
N ALA A 14 10.69 -53.65 24.74
CA ALA A 14 11.72 -54.46 25.39
C ALA A 14 11.53 -55.98 25.18
N ALA A 15 10.30 -56.42 24.90
CA ALA A 15 9.98 -57.83 24.63
C ALA A 15 10.18 -58.24 23.15
N LEU A 16 10.39 -57.29 22.23
CA LEU A 16 10.57 -57.59 20.80
C LEU A 16 12.05 -57.88 20.48
N GLU A 17 12.28 -58.90 19.64
CA GLU A 17 13.63 -59.21 19.13
C GLU A 17 14.17 -58.10 18.21
N ASP A 18 13.31 -57.50 17.39
CA ASP A 18 13.63 -56.33 16.56
C ASP A 18 12.56 -55.24 16.74
N PRO A 19 12.77 -54.31 17.69
CA PRO A 19 11.84 -53.22 17.96
C PRO A 19 11.61 -52.28 16.77
N LEU A 20 12.60 -52.15 15.87
CA LEU A 20 12.50 -51.28 14.68
C LEU A 20 11.63 -51.92 13.59
N ALA A 21 11.79 -53.23 13.36
CA ALA A 21 10.92 -53.96 12.44
C ALA A 21 9.50 -54.08 13.00
N GLY A 22 9.36 -54.34 14.31
CA GLY A 22 8.06 -54.46 14.97
C GLY A 22 7.24 -53.17 14.90
N LEU A 23 7.87 -51.99 14.98
CA LEU A 23 7.17 -50.72 14.72
C LEU A 23 6.60 -50.64 13.31
N LEU A 24 7.36 -51.08 12.29
CA LEU A 24 6.85 -51.10 10.91
C LEU A 24 5.72 -52.10 10.74
N ASP A 25 5.82 -53.27 11.36
CA ASP A 25 4.74 -54.27 11.31
C ASP A 25 3.45 -53.70 11.91
N MET A 26 3.54 -52.99 13.04
CA MET A 26 2.40 -52.32 13.66
C MET A 26 1.80 -51.20 12.79
N LEU A 27 2.64 -50.42 12.10
CA LEU A 27 2.19 -49.35 11.20
C LEU A 27 1.66 -49.89 9.86
N GLU A 28 2.21 -50.98 9.32
CA GLU A 28 1.74 -51.60 8.08
C GLU A 28 0.39 -52.33 8.29
N THR A 29 0.15 -52.88 9.48
CA THR A 29 -1.07 -53.66 9.78
C THR A 29 -2.25 -52.82 10.29
N SER A 30 -1.99 -51.71 10.98
CA SER A 30 -3.05 -50.82 11.48
C SER A 30 -3.28 -49.65 10.51
N SER A 31 -4.54 -49.31 10.21
CA SER A 31 -4.87 -48.08 9.47
C SER A 31 -5.15 -46.88 10.39
N ASP A 32 -5.10 -47.09 11.71
CA ASP A 32 -5.60 -46.17 12.74
C ASP A 32 -4.71 -44.93 12.95
N TRP A 33 -3.56 -44.87 12.29
CA TRP A 33 -2.70 -43.69 12.27
C TRP A 33 -3.04 -42.70 11.14
N LYS A 34 -3.95 -43.03 10.22
CA LYS A 34 -4.34 -42.17 9.06
C LYS A 34 -5.26 -40.98 9.42
N GLY A 35 -5.50 -40.72 10.71
CA GLY A 35 -6.37 -39.64 11.20
C GLY A 35 -5.64 -38.31 11.49
N LYS A 36 -6.40 -37.20 11.59
CA LYS A 36 -5.86 -35.90 12.02
C LYS A 36 -5.69 -35.84 13.54
N GLY A 37 -4.46 -35.76 14.03
CA GLY A 37 -4.14 -35.58 15.46
C GLY A 37 -3.07 -36.54 15.97
N HIS A 38 -2.86 -36.59 17.29
CA HIS A 38 -1.96 -37.55 17.94
C HIS A 38 -2.61 -38.94 17.99
N SER A 39 -2.45 -39.70 16.92
CA SER A 39 -2.91 -41.10 16.84
C SER A 39 -2.13 -42.02 17.79
N LEU A 40 -2.64 -43.23 18.01
CA LEU A 40 -1.92 -44.26 18.76
C LEU A 40 -0.55 -44.55 18.12
N GLY A 41 -0.49 -44.60 16.79
CA GLY A 41 0.77 -44.73 16.04
C GLY A 41 1.75 -43.61 16.35
N TYR A 42 1.29 -42.36 16.46
CA TYR A 42 2.15 -41.24 16.87
C TYR A 42 2.75 -41.46 18.26
N TYR A 43 1.95 -41.86 19.26
CA TYR A 43 2.46 -42.10 20.61
C TYR A 43 3.43 -43.27 20.67
N ILE A 44 3.15 -44.36 19.96
CA ILE A 44 4.04 -45.52 19.87
C ILE A 44 5.38 -45.12 19.22
N SER A 45 5.34 -44.41 18.09
CA SER A 45 6.56 -43.95 17.41
C SER A 45 7.35 -42.93 18.23
N SER A 46 6.70 -41.96 18.86
CA SER A 46 7.37 -40.98 19.72
C SER A 46 8.03 -41.63 20.94
N GLU A 47 7.38 -42.63 21.55
CA GLU A 47 7.95 -43.29 22.71
C GLU A 47 9.08 -44.24 22.33
N LEU A 48 9.02 -44.89 21.15
CA LEU A 48 10.17 -45.64 20.62
C LEU A 48 11.36 -44.71 20.36
N GLN A 49 11.11 -43.53 19.79
CA GLN A 49 12.16 -42.54 19.54
C GLN A 49 12.89 -42.15 20.84
N LEU A 50 12.18 -42.00 21.96
CA LEU A 50 12.77 -41.74 23.26
C LEU A 50 13.50 -42.96 23.81
N TRP A 51 12.90 -44.14 23.70
CA TRP A 51 13.46 -45.40 24.20
C TRP A 51 14.78 -45.77 23.50
N ILE A 52 14.90 -45.53 22.19
CA ILE A 52 16.15 -45.74 21.42
C ILE A 52 17.27 -44.84 21.92
N LYS A 53 16.98 -43.60 22.36
CA LYS A 53 18.01 -42.73 22.96
C LYS A 53 18.57 -43.30 24.26
N GLU A 54 17.74 -44.00 25.03
CA GLU A 54 18.14 -44.71 26.25
C GLU A 54 18.84 -46.05 25.94
N HIS A 55 18.62 -46.63 24.75
CA HIS A 55 19.12 -47.95 24.34
C HIS A 55 19.78 -47.91 22.93
N PRO A 56 20.94 -47.25 22.76
CA PRO A 56 21.56 -47.03 21.45
C PRO A 56 21.99 -48.32 20.73
N ALA A 57 22.16 -49.43 21.45
CA ALA A 57 22.51 -50.73 20.88
C ALA A 57 21.43 -51.32 19.95
N VAL A 58 20.18 -50.84 20.04
CA VAL A 58 19.07 -51.25 19.17
C VAL A 58 19.17 -50.64 17.77
N GLN A 59 19.96 -49.58 17.60
CA GLN A 59 20.09 -48.90 16.33
C GLN A 59 20.78 -49.82 15.30
N GLN A 60 20.11 -50.08 14.19
CA GLN A 60 20.66 -50.91 13.11
C GLN A 60 21.50 -50.08 12.13
N SER A 61 22.50 -50.73 11.50
CA SER A 61 23.37 -50.14 10.49
C SER A 61 23.54 -51.06 9.27
N GLY A 62 24.12 -50.54 8.18
CA GLY A 62 24.43 -51.31 6.98
C GLY A 62 23.19 -51.84 6.22
N MET A 63 23.24 -53.09 5.76
CA MET A 63 22.18 -53.68 4.92
C MET A 63 20.83 -53.83 5.63
N LYS A 64 20.82 -54.07 6.95
CA LYS A 64 19.58 -54.21 7.72
C LYS A 64 18.81 -52.89 7.79
N LEU A 65 19.52 -51.78 8.05
CA LEU A 65 18.94 -50.44 8.03
C LEU A 65 18.37 -50.09 6.66
N LYS A 66 19.09 -50.39 5.56
CA LYS A 66 18.60 -50.13 4.19
C LYS A 66 17.29 -50.87 3.88
N LYS A 67 17.14 -52.12 4.36
CA LYS A 67 15.88 -52.88 4.22
C LYS A 67 14.74 -52.23 5.00
N LEU A 68 14.99 -51.76 6.22
CA LEU A 68 13.99 -51.03 7.02
C LEU A 68 13.62 -49.69 6.37
N GLN A 69 14.59 -48.92 5.88
CA GLN A 69 14.34 -47.66 5.16
C GLN A 69 13.45 -47.86 3.93
N ALA A 70 13.71 -48.90 3.13
CA ALA A 70 12.87 -49.23 1.97
C ALA A 70 11.42 -49.56 2.37
N ARG A 71 11.21 -50.23 3.51
CA ARG A 71 9.87 -50.48 4.06
C ARG A 71 9.19 -49.18 4.49
N VAL A 72 9.91 -48.31 5.21
CA VAL A 72 9.42 -46.99 5.65
C VAL A 72 8.93 -46.15 4.47
N PHE A 73 9.66 -46.15 3.34
CA PHE A 73 9.27 -45.39 2.15
C PHE A 73 7.91 -45.77 1.57
N ARG A 74 7.46 -47.02 1.76
CA ARG A 74 6.10 -47.42 1.33
C ARG A 74 5.01 -46.79 2.20
N ILE A 75 5.32 -46.55 3.47
CA ILE A 75 4.39 -46.00 4.46
C ILE A 75 4.39 -44.46 4.41
N LEU A 76 5.53 -43.83 4.09
CA LEU A 76 5.65 -42.36 4.03
C LEU A 76 4.63 -41.70 3.09
N ALA A 77 4.20 -42.39 2.02
CA ALA A 77 3.23 -41.86 1.05
C ALA A 77 1.84 -41.57 1.64
N GLU A 78 1.51 -42.21 2.77
CA GLU A 78 0.20 -42.13 3.41
C GLU A 78 0.29 -41.53 4.82
N CYS A 79 1.51 -41.21 5.26
CA CYS A 79 1.84 -40.82 6.62
C CYS A 79 1.44 -39.37 6.91
N PRO A 80 0.74 -39.09 8.02
CA PRO A 80 0.47 -37.72 8.44
C PRO A 80 1.75 -37.01 8.89
N ALA A 81 1.78 -35.68 8.75
CA ALA A 81 2.98 -34.87 8.96
C ALA A 81 3.62 -34.96 10.36
N ASN A 82 2.83 -35.30 11.39
CA ASN A 82 3.30 -35.47 12.77
C ASN A 82 4.08 -36.77 12.99
N LEU A 83 3.85 -37.80 12.18
CA LEU A 83 4.59 -39.06 12.23
C LEU A 83 5.92 -39.00 11.45
N LEU A 84 6.11 -38.00 10.60
CA LEU A 84 7.34 -37.85 9.82
C LEU A 84 8.58 -37.66 10.71
N ASP A 85 8.55 -36.81 11.75
CA ASP A 85 9.75 -36.55 12.57
C ASP A 85 10.21 -37.79 13.36
N PRO A 86 9.32 -38.52 14.05
CA PRO A 86 9.70 -39.79 14.68
C PRO A 86 10.31 -40.77 13.68
N LEU A 87 9.68 -40.97 12.51
CA LEU A 87 10.16 -41.93 11.50
C LEU A 87 11.51 -41.52 10.89
N ILE A 88 11.70 -40.24 10.57
CA ILE A 88 12.98 -39.71 10.07
C ILE A 88 14.10 -39.96 11.09
N SER A 89 13.82 -39.77 12.37
CA SER A 89 14.77 -39.97 13.47
C SER A 89 15.08 -41.45 13.71
N ILE A 90 14.06 -42.30 13.84
CA ILE A 90 14.21 -43.72 14.20
C ILE A 90 14.97 -44.48 13.10
N TYR A 91 14.60 -44.25 11.83
CA TYR A 91 15.17 -44.96 10.69
C TYR A 91 16.30 -44.20 9.99
N GLN A 92 16.78 -43.10 10.62
CA GLN A 92 17.88 -42.28 10.13
C GLN A 92 17.75 -41.94 8.65
N LEU A 93 16.57 -41.46 8.22
CA LEU A 93 16.27 -41.28 6.79
C LEU A 93 17.20 -40.27 6.10
N HIS A 94 17.87 -39.41 6.87
CA HIS A 94 18.92 -38.51 6.37
C HIS A 94 20.16 -39.25 5.82
N THR A 95 20.39 -40.51 6.22
CA THR A 95 21.47 -41.38 5.70
C THR A 95 21.02 -42.27 4.55
N ALA A 96 19.73 -42.27 4.22
CA ALA A 96 19.19 -43.09 3.14
C ALA A 96 19.65 -42.57 1.77
N ASP A 97 19.55 -43.44 0.76
CA ASP A 97 19.90 -43.08 -0.61
C ASP A 97 19.00 -41.93 -1.11
N ARG A 98 19.67 -40.82 -1.48
CA ARG A 98 19.03 -39.57 -1.90
C ARG A 98 18.13 -39.75 -3.13
N ASN A 99 18.48 -40.66 -4.04
CA ASN A 99 17.68 -40.91 -5.25
C ASN A 99 16.33 -41.55 -4.92
N TYR A 100 16.28 -42.46 -3.94
CA TYR A 100 15.02 -43.06 -3.50
C TYR A 100 14.13 -42.03 -2.80
N LEU A 101 14.72 -41.14 -2.01
CA LEU A 101 13.99 -40.04 -1.36
C LEU A 101 13.40 -39.08 -2.40
N LEU A 102 14.17 -38.69 -3.41
CA LEU A 102 13.69 -37.84 -4.50
C LEU A 102 12.62 -38.54 -5.34
N GLY A 103 12.77 -39.84 -5.62
CA GLY A 103 11.75 -40.65 -6.28
C GLY A 103 10.44 -40.68 -5.50
N HIS A 104 10.50 -40.75 -4.17
CA HIS A 104 9.31 -40.69 -3.32
C HIS A 104 8.63 -39.31 -3.33
N VAL A 105 9.41 -38.23 -3.25
CA VAL A 105 8.86 -36.87 -3.39
C VAL A 105 8.18 -36.70 -4.76
N SER A 106 8.80 -37.22 -5.82
CA SER A 106 8.21 -37.22 -7.16
C SER A 106 6.89 -38.00 -7.20
N HIS A 107 6.81 -39.15 -6.53
CA HIS A 107 5.57 -39.91 -6.43
C HIS A 107 4.43 -39.11 -5.76
N LEU A 108 4.72 -38.45 -4.63
CA LEU A 108 3.76 -37.57 -3.95
C LEU A 108 3.30 -36.41 -4.84
N TYR A 109 4.22 -35.80 -5.58
CA TYR A 109 3.92 -34.74 -6.54
C TYR A 109 2.93 -35.21 -7.62
N HIS A 110 3.17 -36.37 -8.25
CA HIS A 110 2.28 -36.91 -9.29
C HIS A 110 0.91 -37.34 -8.75
N LYS A 111 0.78 -37.60 -7.45
CA LYS A 111 -0.50 -37.91 -6.81
C LYS A 111 -1.33 -36.65 -6.49
N GLY A 112 -0.70 -35.46 -6.55
CA GLY A 112 -1.31 -34.18 -6.16
C GLY A 112 -1.14 -33.83 -4.68
N ASP A 113 -0.36 -34.61 -3.93
CA ASP A 113 -0.07 -34.42 -2.50
C ASP A 113 1.09 -33.41 -2.31
N TYR A 114 0.94 -32.22 -2.90
CA TYR A 114 2.00 -31.19 -3.00
C TYR A 114 2.50 -30.70 -1.64
N LYS A 115 1.62 -30.63 -0.64
CA LYS A 115 1.96 -30.16 0.71
C LYS A 115 2.88 -31.16 1.41
N GLU A 116 2.53 -32.43 1.33
CA GLU A 116 3.27 -33.55 1.91
C GLU A 116 4.64 -33.68 1.24
N ALA A 117 4.68 -33.55 -0.09
CA ALA A 117 5.91 -33.51 -0.87
C ALA A 117 6.85 -32.39 -0.40
N ALA A 118 6.35 -31.16 -0.25
CA ALA A 118 7.16 -30.02 0.20
C ALA A 118 7.63 -30.15 1.67
N ILE A 119 6.77 -30.63 2.57
CA ILE A 119 7.15 -30.87 3.98
C ILE A 119 8.27 -31.91 4.07
N LEU A 120 8.16 -33.00 3.30
CA LEU A 120 9.18 -34.04 3.26
C LEU A 120 10.51 -33.49 2.73
N SER A 121 10.47 -32.70 1.65
CA SER A 121 11.65 -32.04 1.11
C SER A 121 12.34 -31.13 2.13
N ILE A 122 11.57 -30.32 2.88
CA ILE A 122 12.11 -29.45 3.95
C ILE A 122 12.79 -30.27 5.04
N LYS A 123 12.11 -31.29 5.56
CA LYS A 123 12.62 -32.09 6.69
C LYS A 123 13.87 -32.89 6.34
N LEU A 124 13.99 -33.33 5.09
CA LEU A 124 15.13 -34.12 4.60
C LEU A 124 16.18 -33.30 3.86
N LYS A 125 16.03 -31.97 3.79
CA LYS A 125 16.95 -31.05 3.10
C LYS A 125 17.18 -31.44 1.63
N LEU A 126 16.10 -31.76 0.92
CA LEU A 126 16.09 -32.19 -0.49
C LEU A 126 15.79 -31.06 -1.48
N GLN A 127 15.52 -29.84 -1.00
CA GLN A 127 15.08 -28.73 -1.84
C GLN A 127 16.05 -28.34 -2.97
N PRO A 128 17.39 -28.37 -2.80
CA PRO A 128 18.32 -28.00 -3.88
C PRO A 128 18.26 -28.90 -5.12
N ASP A 129 17.84 -30.16 -4.96
CA ASP A 129 17.75 -31.14 -6.05
C ASP A 129 16.37 -31.16 -6.74
N GLN A 130 15.50 -30.23 -6.35
CA GLN A 130 14.12 -30.17 -6.83
C GLN A 130 13.84 -28.89 -7.60
N ASP A 131 12.91 -29.02 -8.53
CA ASP A 131 12.42 -27.90 -9.32
C ASP A 131 11.50 -27.01 -8.46
N VAL A 132 11.97 -25.79 -8.17
CA VAL A 132 11.28 -24.81 -7.33
C VAL A 132 9.92 -24.44 -7.92
N GLU A 133 9.83 -24.30 -9.25
CA GLU A 133 8.59 -23.94 -9.93
C GLU A 133 7.55 -25.03 -9.73
N LYS A 134 7.93 -26.29 -9.97
CA LYS A 134 7.03 -27.43 -9.78
C LYS A 134 6.57 -27.58 -8.33
N MET A 135 7.46 -27.37 -7.37
CA MET A 135 7.14 -27.58 -5.95
C MET A 135 6.34 -26.41 -5.34
N CYS A 136 6.66 -25.16 -5.71
CA CYS A 136 6.08 -23.97 -5.06
C CYS A 136 4.79 -23.48 -5.73
N THR A 137 4.69 -23.56 -7.07
CA THR A 137 3.51 -23.11 -7.83
C THR A 137 2.19 -23.71 -7.32
N PRO A 138 2.05 -25.04 -7.16
CA PRO A 138 0.78 -25.62 -6.70
C PRO A 138 0.44 -25.18 -5.27
N LEU A 139 1.44 -24.92 -4.42
CA LEU A 139 1.23 -24.44 -3.06
C LEU A 139 0.76 -22.98 -3.03
N LEU A 140 1.31 -22.12 -3.90
CA LEU A 140 0.86 -20.74 -4.06
C LEU A 140 -0.61 -20.69 -4.52
N LEU A 141 -0.97 -21.52 -5.50
CA LEU A 141 -2.35 -21.65 -5.99
C LEU A 141 -3.33 -22.18 -4.92
N GLN A 142 -2.82 -22.92 -3.93
CA GLN A 142 -3.59 -23.43 -2.78
C GLN A 142 -3.62 -22.45 -1.58
N ASP A 143 -3.13 -21.22 -1.73
CA ASP A 143 -3.04 -20.22 -0.66
C ASP A 143 -2.16 -20.68 0.53
N LYS A 144 -1.09 -21.43 0.24
CA LYS A 144 -0.12 -21.96 1.22
C LYS A 144 1.23 -21.24 1.15
N ALA A 145 1.21 -19.91 1.05
CA ALA A 145 2.42 -19.08 0.95
C ALA A 145 3.42 -19.32 2.09
N ASN A 146 2.94 -19.50 3.32
CA ASN A 146 3.79 -19.78 4.48
C ASN A 146 4.66 -21.04 4.30
N LEU A 147 4.15 -22.07 3.62
CA LEU A 147 4.91 -23.30 3.37
C LEU A 147 5.94 -23.10 2.27
N VAL A 148 5.63 -22.28 1.26
CA VAL A 148 6.57 -21.89 0.19
C VAL A 148 7.72 -21.08 0.78
N GLU A 149 7.43 -20.15 1.67
CA GLU A 149 8.45 -19.39 2.42
C GLU A 149 9.34 -20.31 3.26
N ALA A 150 8.76 -21.26 3.99
CA ALA A 150 9.53 -22.25 4.72
C ALA A 150 10.38 -23.14 3.79
N TYR A 151 9.89 -23.44 2.59
CA TYR A 151 10.59 -24.25 1.59
C TYR A 151 11.88 -23.59 1.10
N VAL A 152 11.82 -22.28 0.79
CA VAL A 152 12.97 -21.52 0.29
C VAL A 152 13.80 -20.86 1.39
N GLY A 153 13.29 -20.82 2.64
CA GLY A 153 13.84 -20.00 3.72
C GLY A 153 15.32 -20.20 4.03
N GLU A 154 15.81 -21.44 4.02
CA GLU A 154 17.25 -21.74 4.28
C GLU A 154 18.14 -21.64 3.04
N HIS A 155 17.59 -21.35 1.85
CA HIS A 155 18.30 -21.47 0.57
C HIS A 155 18.21 -20.20 -0.29
N PRO A 156 19.23 -19.32 -0.27
CA PRO A 156 19.25 -18.06 -1.03
C PRO A 156 18.99 -18.23 -2.54
N GLU A 157 19.57 -19.28 -3.15
CA GLU A 157 19.35 -19.56 -4.57
C GLU A 157 17.88 -19.85 -4.91
N LEU A 158 17.18 -20.55 -4.01
CA LEU A 158 15.76 -20.87 -4.21
C LEU A 158 14.89 -19.65 -3.94
N GLN A 159 15.29 -18.74 -3.04
CA GLN A 159 14.62 -17.46 -2.82
C GLN A 159 14.66 -16.60 -4.09
N CYS A 160 15.83 -16.48 -4.72
CA CYS A 160 15.99 -15.78 -5.99
C CYS A 160 15.15 -16.41 -7.11
N LYS A 161 15.20 -17.74 -7.26
CA LYS A 161 14.39 -18.45 -8.27
C LYS A 161 12.89 -18.27 -8.05
N LEU A 162 12.42 -18.37 -6.81
CA LEU A 162 11.01 -18.14 -6.48
C LEU A 162 10.57 -16.72 -6.90
N LEU A 163 11.37 -15.71 -6.59
CA LEU A 163 11.07 -14.32 -6.97
C LEU A 163 11.03 -14.14 -8.49
N GLN A 164 11.96 -14.73 -9.23
CA GLN A 164 11.95 -14.70 -10.70
C GLN A 164 10.70 -15.36 -11.29
N ILE A 165 10.26 -16.48 -10.71
CA ILE A 165 9.01 -17.16 -11.11
C ILE A 165 7.81 -16.24 -10.84
N LEU A 166 7.71 -15.69 -9.63
CA LEU A 166 6.62 -14.76 -9.28
C LEU A 166 6.62 -13.50 -10.17
N ASP A 167 7.80 -12.98 -10.51
CA ASP A 167 7.93 -11.84 -11.41
C ASP A 167 7.51 -12.17 -12.84
N SER A 168 7.81 -13.38 -13.33
CA SER A 168 7.34 -13.83 -14.66
C SER A 168 5.81 -13.84 -14.77
N TRP A 169 5.10 -14.07 -13.66
CA TRP A 169 3.64 -14.00 -13.59
C TRP A 169 3.11 -12.55 -13.59
N CYS A 170 4.00 -11.55 -13.46
CA CYS A 170 3.70 -10.14 -13.67
C CYS A 170 3.95 -9.69 -15.12
N ALA A 171 4.37 -10.57 -16.02
CA ALA A 171 4.56 -10.20 -17.42
C ALA A 171 3.21 -9.82 -18.09
N PRO A 172 3.21 -8.85 -19.02
CA PRO A 172 2.02 -8.52 -19.81
C PRO A 172 1.50 -9.76 -20.56
N GLY A 173 0.18 -10.00 -20.51
CA GLY A 173 -0.46 -11.14 -21.18
C GLY A 173 -0.39 -12.48 -20.44
N PHE A 174 0.28 -12.55 -19.28
CA PHE A 174 0.30 -13.76 -18.46
C PHE A 174 -1.08 -14.09 -17.88
N ASN A 175 -1.52 -15.34 -18.02
CA ASN A 175 -2.77 -15.82 -17.45
C ASN A 175 -2.53 -16.98 -16.49
N ILE A 176 -2.82 -16.75 -15.21
CA ILE A 176 -2.68 -17.74 -14.14
C ILE A 176 -3.51 -19.02 -14.40
N LYS A 177 -4.58 -18.93 -15.20
CA LYS A 177 -5.41 -20.08 -15.57
C LYS A 177 -4.63 -21.11 -16.39
N ASP A 178 -3.67 -20.68 -17.20
CA ASP A 178 -2.89 -21.58 -18.05
C ASP A 178 -1.94 -22.47 -17.25
N ILE A 179 -1.36 -21.92 -16.17
CA ILE A 179 -0.55 -22.68 -15.22
C ILE A 179 -1.42 -23.65 -14.41
N SER A 180 -2.58 -23.19 -13.92
CA SER A 180 -3.44 -24.01 -13.05
C SER A 180 -3.89 -25.33 -13.67
N ARG A 181 -3.98 -25.39 -15.01
CA ARG A 181 -4.36 -26.59 -15.78
C ARG A 181 -3.29 -27.68 -15.78
N GLN A 182 -2.03 -27.33 -15.52
CA GLN A 182 -0.90 -28.26 -15.59
C GLN A 182 -0.78 -29.14 -14.33
N TYR A 183 -1.50 -28.81 -13.25
CA TYR A 183 -1.38 -29.46 -11.96
C TYR A 183 -2.65 -30.25 -11.60
N GLN A 184 -2.45 -31.48 -11.12
CA GLN A 184 -3.53 -32.40 -10.76
C GLN A 184 -4.29 -31.90 -9.53
N GLY A 185 -5.63 -31.93 -9.58
CA GLY A 185 -6.48 -31.55 -8.46
C GLY A 185 -6.66 -30.04 -8.24
N LEU A 186 -5.99 -29.19 -9.03
CA LEU A 186 -6.10 -27.73 -8.92
C LEU A 186 -7.25 -27.10 -9.71
N SER A 187 -7.92 -27.84 -10.60
CA SER A 187 -9.08 -27.35 -11.38
C SER A 187 -10.27 -26.86 -10.53
N LYS A 188 -10.33 -27.27 -9.26
CA LYS A 188 -11.37 -26.87 -8.29
C LYS A 188 -11.07 -25.55 -7.57
N TYR A 189 -9.82 -25.08 -7.61
CA TYR A 189 -9.42 -23.84 -6.95
C TYR A 189 -9.71 -22.67 -7.88
N LYS A 190 -10.46 -21.67 -7.39
CA LYS A 190 -10.77 -20.45 -8.16
C LYS A 190 -9.50 -19.59 -8.25
N PRO A 191 -8.84 -19.49 -9.42
CA PRO A 191 -7.59 -18.75 -9.55
C PRO A 191 -7.82 -17.22 -9.48
N ASP A 192 -9.08 -16.77 -9.54
CA ASP A 192 -9.45 -15.35 -9.50
C ASP A 192 -9.06 -14.64 -8.19
N LYS A 193 -8.74 -15.39 -7.13
CA LYS A 193 -8.17 -14.81 -5.89
C LYS A 193 -6.72 -14.36 -6.05
N PHE A 194 -5.97 -14.93 -6.99
CA PHE A 194 -4.55 -14.62 -7.19
C PHE A 194 -4.39 -13.50 -8.23
N ASN A 195 -4.69 -12.26 -7.81
CA ASN A 195 -4.60 -11.08 -8.68
C ASN A 195 -3.19 -10.44 -8.69
N HIS A 196 -2.88 -9.68 -9.74
CA HIS A 196 -1.59 -8.96 -9.87
C HIS A 196 -1.26 -8.05 -8.67
N LYS A 197 -2.27 -7.52 -7.98
CA LYS A 197 -2.07 -6.67 -6.79
C LYS A 197 -1.58 -7.49 -5.57
N MET A 198 -2.11 -8.70 -5.39
CA MET A 198 -1.67 -9.63 -4.35
C MET A 198 -0.28 -10.17 -4.65
N LEU A 199 -0.03 -10.53 -5.91
CA LEU A 199 1.29 -10.97 -6.37
C LEU A 199 2.35 -9.88 -6.15
N SER A 200 2.06 -8.63 -6.54
CA SER A 200 2.95 -7.50 -6.29
C SER A 200 3.26 -7.30 -4.80
N LYS A 201 2.24 -7.36 -3.93
CA LYS A 201 2.44 -7.27 -2.48
C LYS A 201 3.28 -8.43 -1.92
N LEU A 202 3.07 -9.64 -2.42
CA LEU A 202 3.83 -10.81 -2.02
C LEU A 202 5.31 -10.66 -2.40
N ILE A 203 5.59 -10.30 -3.65
CA ILE A 203 6.96 -10.12 -4.16
C ILE A 203 7.71 -9.07 -3.32
N PHE A 204 7.12 -7.89 -3.10
CA PHE A 204 7.81 -6.86 -2.32
C PHE A 204 8.04 -7.24 -0.86
N ARG A 205 7.10 -7.95 -0.23
CA ARG A 205 7.31 -8.47 1.13
C ARG A 205 8.47 -9.47 1.17
N LEU A 206 8.56 -10.35 0.17
CA LEU A 206 9.63 -11.35 0.10
C LEU A 206 11.00 -10.70 -0.21
N LEU A 207 11.04 -9.67 -1.07
CA LEU A 207 12.25 -8.87 -1.30
C LEU A 207 12.77 -8.24 0.00
N GLU A 208 11.88 -7.64 0.80
CA GLU A 208 12.23 -7.04 2.10
C GLU A 208 12.66 -8.11 3.12
N GLN A 209 11.91 -9.21 3.22
CA GLN A 209 12.17 -10.30 4.17
C GLN A 209 13.49 -11.03 3.90
N PHE A 210 13.85 -11.21 2.63
CA PHE A 210 15.09 -11.88 2.23
C PHE A 210 16.24 -10.91 1.95
N ASN A 211 16.01 -9.60 2.05
CA ASN A 211 16.98 -8.54 1.76
C ASN A 211 17.65 -8.73 0.37
N LEU A 212 16.83 -8.96 -0.66
CA LEU A 212 17.26 -9.21 -2.03
C LEU A 212 17.12 -7.97 -2.91
N ASP A 213 17.94 -7.88 -3.95
CA ASP A 213 17.94 -6.75 -4.89
C ASP A 213 16.63 -6.69 -5.70
N PRO A 214 15.90 -5.55 -5.68
CA PRO A 214 14.74 -5.34 -6.52
C PRO A 214 14.98 -5.58 -8.02
N ALA A 215 16.22 -5.43 -8.51
CA ALA A 215 16.58 -5.68 -9.91
C ALA A 215 16.26 -7.11 -10.38
N LEU A 216 16.08 -8.07 -9.46
CA LEU A 216 15.63 -9.42 -9.75
C LEU A 216 14.20 -9.52 -10.29
N CYS A 217 13.36 -8.51 -10.04
CA CYS A 217 11.93 -8.53 -10.37
C CYS A 217 11.55 -7.33 -11.27
N PRO A 218 12.00 -7.29 -12.54
CA PRO A 218 11.74 -6.17 -13.43
C PRO A 218 10.26 -6.01 -13.80
N ASN A 219 9.48 -7.08 -13.94
CA ASN A 219 8.10 -6.98 -14.41
C ASN A 219 7.19 -6.32 -13.38
N VAL A 220 7.28 -6.71 -12.11
CA VAL A 220 6.47 -6.12 -11.02
C VAL A 220 6.83 -4.64 -10.82
N ILE A 221 8.10 -4.28 -11.01
CA ILE A 221 8.60 -2.91 -10.93
C ILE A 221 8.02 -2.09 -12.09
N ASN A 222 8.13 -2.60 -13.32
CA ASN A 222 7.58 -1.95 -14.52
C ASN A 222 6.07 -1.74 -14.43
N GLN A 223 5.31 -2.77 -14.01
CA GLN A 223 3.87 -2.64 -13.79
C GLN A 223 3.54 -1.52 -12.81
N ARG A 224 4.37 -1.36 -11.76
CA ARG A 224 4.15 -0.32 -10.78
C ARG A 224 4.49 1.07 -11.30
N HIS A 225 5.61 1.21 -12.01
CA HIS A 225 5.95 2.47 -12.68
C HIS A 225 4.88 2.87 -13.70
N LEU A 226 4.30 1.93 -14.43
CA LEU A 226 3.18 2.19 -15.34
C LEU A 226 1.95 2.73 -14.59
N ARG A 227 1.61 2.16 -13.42
CA ARG A 227 0.51 2.68 -12.58
C ARG A 227 0.79 4.09 -12.07
N THR A 228 2.03 4.36 -11.66
CA THR A 228 2.47 5.71 -11.28
C THR A 228 2.34 6.67 -12.44
N LEU A 229 2.79 6.27 -13.64
CA LEU A 229 2.70 7.07 -14.85
C LEU A 229 1.24 7.43 -15.16
N ASN A 230 0.33 6.45 -15.16
CA ASN A 230 -1.10 6.69 -15.37
C ASN A 230 -1.68 7.67 -14.35
N TYR A 231 -1.28 7.56 -13.07
CA TYR A 231 -1.70 8.49 -12.03
C TYR A 231 -1.18 9.92 -12.28
N LEU A 232 0.08 10.08 -12.72
CA LEU A 232 0.64 11.39 -13.06
C LEU A 232 -0.10 12.04 -14.23
N PHE A 233 -0.44 11.27 -15.27
CA PHE A 233 -1.26 11.76 -16.39
C PHE A 233 -2.64 12.20 -15.92
N TYR A 234 -3.30 11.40 -15.09
CA TYR A 234 -4.57 11.78 -14.49
C TYR A 234 -4.46 13.11 -13.71
N LYS A 235 -3.45 13.25 -12.85
CA LYS A 235 -3.23 14.47 -12.05
C LYS A 235 -2.99 15.72 -12.90
N ARG A 236 -2.27 15.59 -14.02
CA ARG A 236 -1.90 16.72 -14.89
C ARG A 236 -3.00 17.11 -15.88
N PHE A 237 -3.57 16.13 -16.59
CA PHE A 237 -4.45 16.39 -17.73
C PHE A 237 -5.94 16.32 -17.36
N VAL A 238 -6.31 15.48 -16.39
CA VAL A 238 -7.71 15.30 -15.97
C VAL A 238 -8.03 16.19 -14.78
N GLU A 239 -7.30 16.03 -13.67
CA GLU A 239 -7.53 16.78 -12.43
C GLU A 239 -6.96 18.22 -12.49
N LYS A 240 -5.95 18.43 -13.33
CA LYS A 240 -5.26 19.72 -13.51
C LYS A 240 -4.71 20.31 -12.21
N SER A 241 -4.36 19.46 -11.25
CA SER A 241 -3.82 19.86 -9.95
C SER A 241 -2.29 19.87 -9.88
N MET A 242 -1.61 19.40 -10.94
CA MET A 242 -0.15 19.26 -11.00
C MET A 242 0.42 20.18 -12.08
N THR A 243 1.46 20.93 -11.73
CA THR A 243 2.17 21.83 -12.66
C THR A 243 2.95 21.04 -13.72
N GLN A 244 3.28 21.70 -14.84
CA GLN A 244 4.06 21.07 -15.91
C GLN A 244 5.45 20.62 -15.43
N GLU A 245 6.08 21.42 -14.58
CA GLU A 245 7.42 21.14 -14.04
C GLU A 245 7.40 19.94 -13.09
N ASN A 246 6.44 19.90 -12.15
CA ASN A 246 6.28 18.77 -11.22
C ASN A 246 5.99 17.47 -11.96
N TRP A 247 5.09 17.54 -12.94
CA TRP A 247 4.78 16.39 -13.77
C TRP A 247 6.00 15.90 -14.55
N THR A 248 6.76 16.81 -15.17
CA THR A 248 7.96 16.49 -15.95
C THR A 248 9.01 15.79 -15.09
N ASP A 249 9.25 16.29 -13.87
CA ASP A 249 10.24 15.72 -12.96
C ASP A 249 9.86 14.32 -12.48
N HIS A 250 8.58 14.10 -12.17
CA HIS A 250 8.10 12.77 -11.77
C HIS A 250 8.10 11.77 -12.92
N VAL A 251 7.70 12.20 -14.12
CA VAL A 251 7.71 11.35 -15.32
C VAL A 251 9.13 10.93 -15.67
N GLN A 252 10.07 11.89 -15.72
CA GLN A 252 11.47 11.58 -16.04
C GLN A 252 12.06 10.60 -15.03
N ASN A 253 11.79 10.78 -13.73
CA ASN A 253 12.29 9.87 -12.72
C ASN A 253 11.61 8.49 -12.77
N THR A 254 10.31 8.43 -13.04
CA THR A 254 9.55 7.17 -13.11
C THR A 254 9.94 6.33 -14.32
N VAL A 255 10.16 6.96 -15.47
CA VAL A 255 10.47 6.29 -16.73
C VAL A 255 11.97 6.00 -16.84
N GLY A 256 12.83 6.95 -16.47
CA GLY A 256 14.29 6.81 -16.55
C GLY A 256 14.76 6.34 -17.93
N GLU A 257 15.67 5.36 -17.92
CA GLU A 257 16.23 4.74 -19.13
C GLU A 257 15.45 3.49 -19.61
N ASN A 258 14.31 3.20 -18.98
CA ASN A 258 13.55 1.99 -19.27
C ASN A 258 12.74 2.15 -20.57
N ARG A 259 13.22 1.53 -21.65
CA ARG A 259 12.61 1.61 -22.99
C ARG A 259 11.13 1.24 -23.03
N TRP A 260 10.73 0.20 -22.30
CA TRP A 260 9.33 -0.25 -22.27
C TRP A 260 8.40 0.82 -21.66
N LEU A 261 8.87 1.52 -20.61
CA LEU A 261 8.14 2.64 -20.03
C LEU A 261 8.17 3.90 -20.92
N GLN A 262 9.28 4.14 -21.64
CA GLN A 262 9.38 5.25 -22.59
C GLN A 262 8.38 5.10 -23.76
N GLU A 263 8.21 3.88 -24.28
CA GLU A 263 7.20 3.59 -25.30
C GLU A 263 5.77 3.84 -24.78
N HIS A 264 5.46 3.37 -23.57
CA HIS A 264 4.15 3.62 -22.93
C HIS A 264 3.93 5.11 -22.65
N LEU A 265 4.98 5.85 -22.25
CA LEU A 265 4.92 7.30 -22.09
C LEU A 265 4.50 7.97 -23.40
N LEU A 266 5.10 7.60 -24.54
CA LEU A 266 4.72 8.18 -25.84
C LEU A 266 3.27 7.87 -26.21
N GLN A 267 2.81 6.64 -25.98
CA GLN A 267 1.40 6.28 -26.23
C GLN A 267 0.45 7.12 -25.38
N LEU A 268 0.76 7.33 -24.10
CA LEU A 268 -0.03 8.19 -23.22
C LEU A 268 0.03 9.67 -23.66
N LEU A 269 1.21 10.17 -24.05
CA LEU A 269 1.35 11.54 -24.57
C LEU A 269 0.50 11.78 -25.81
N ILE A 270 0.46 10.84 -26.76
CA ILE A 270 -0.38 10.95 -27.95
C ILE A 270 -1.88 10.99 -27.58
N ASN A 271 -2.29 10.24 -26.56
CA ASN A 271 -3.69 10.19 -26.13
C ASN A 271 -4.14 11.43 -25.34
N TYR A 272 -3.23 12.05 -24.57
CA TYR A 272 -3.55 13.14 -23.64
C TYR A 272 -3.03 14.52 -24.07
N SER A 273 -2.10 14.60 -25.02
CA SER A 273 -1.40 15.84 -25.42
C SER A 273 -1.14 15.91 -26.93
N ASP A 274 -0.53 17.01 -27.37
CA ASP A 274 -0.17 17.26 -28.76
C ASP A 274 1.07 16.46 -29.21
N ILE A 275 1.16 16.21 -30.51
CA ILE A 275 2.24 15.44 -31.15
C ILE A 275 3.60 16.12 -30.94
N SER A 276 3.64 17.46 -30.90
CA SER A 276 4.88 18.22 -30.67
C SER A 276 5.42 18.02 -29.24
N THR A 277 4.56 17.90 -28.24
CA THR A 277 4.95 17.48 -26.88
C THR A 277 5.47 16.05 -26.85
N ALA A 278 4.84 15.12 -27.56
CA ALA A 278 5.34 13.75 -27.70
C ALA A 278 6.73 13.70 -28.36
N ALA A 279 6.97 14.53 -29.40
CA ALA A 279 8.27 14.63 -30.07
C ALA A 279 9.36 15.18 -29.16
N ARG A 280 9.08 16.23 -28.38
CA ARG A 280 10.04 16.76 -27.37
C ARG A 280 10.42 15.71 -26.33
N TRP A 281 9.47 14.88 -25.88
CA TRP A 281 9.76 13.79 -24.96
C TRP A 281 10.54 12.65 -25.61
N ALA A 282 10.25 12.31 -26.87
CA ALA A 282 11.03 11.34 -27.63
C ALA A 282 12.51 11.76 -27.76
N GLN A 283 12.76 13.05 -28.04
CA GLN A 283 14.10 13.63 -28.07
C GLN A 283 14.77 13.56 -26.68
N ARG A 284 14.05 13.98 -25.63
CA ARG A 284 14.55 13.95 -24.23
C ARG A 284 14.90 12.55 -23.74
N CYS A 285 14.14 11.53 -24.16
CA CYS A 285 14.39 10.12 -23.83
C CYS A 285 15.41 9.46 -24.77
N ASN A 286 15.95 10.18 -25.77
CA ASN A 286 16.87 9.68 -26.79
C ASN A 286 16.36 8.40 -27.48
N MET A 287 15.08 8.40 -27.88
CA MET A 287 14.45 7.22 -28.48
C MET A 287 14.86 7.01 -29.94
N PRO A 288 15.16 5.78 -30.36
CA PRO A 288 15.51 5.46 -31.74
C PRO A 288 14.32 5.73 -32.68
N LYS A 289 14.62 6.29 -33.87
CA LYS A 289 13.61 6.74 -34.85
C LYS A 289 12.72 5.59 -35.34
N GLU A 290 13.20 4.36 -35.26
CA GLU A 290 12.52 3.13 -35.69
C GLU A 290 11.35 2.73 -34.76
N ILE A 291 11.33 3.21 -33.51
CA ILE A 291 10.30 2.87 -32.50
C ILE A 291 9.27 4.00 -32.36
N LEU A 292 9.51 5.15 -32.99
CA LEU A 292 8.64 6.31 -32.88
C LEU A 292 7.31 6.10 -33.62
N PRO A 293 6.16 6.43 -33.00
CA PRO A 293 4.86 6.43 -33.66
C PRO A 293 4.81 7.36 -34.88
N TYR A 294 3.99 7.00 -35.87
CA TYR A 294 3.81 7.77 -37.11
C TYR A 294 3.37 9.22 -36.81
N GLY A 295 4.07 10.20 -37.41
CA GLY A 295 3.87 11.64 -37.18
C GLY A 295 4.77 12.26 -36.10
N VAL A 296 5.23 11.49 -35.10
CA VAL A 296 6.18 12.00 -34.07
C VAL A 296 7.58 12.16 -34.67
N ALA A 297 8.01 11.22 -35.51
CA ALA A 297 9.31 11.28 -36.19
C ALA A 297 9.40 12.46 -37.18
N ASP A 298 8.30 12.75 -37.89
CA ASP A 298 8.22 13.86 -38.83
C ASP A 298 8.22 15.22 -38.10
N GLU A 299 7.51 15.31 -36.97
CA GLU A 299 7.49 16.51 -36.14
C GLU A 299 8.84 16.75 -35.42
N LEU A 300 9.54 15.68 -35.03
CA LEU A 300 10.89 15.76 -34.45
C LEU A 300 11.90 16.31 -35.47
N GLN A 301 11.79 15.94 -36.75
CA GLN A 301 12.60 16.55 -37.81
C GLN A 301 12.27 18.03 -38.03
N LYS A 302 11.01 18.45 -37.85
CA LYS A 302 10.64 19.88 -37.93
C LYS A 302 11.16 20.67 -36.72
N LEU A 303 11.10 20.09 -35.52
CA LEU A 303 11.59 20.72 -34.29
C LEU A 303 13.13 20.84 -34.28
N GLU A 304 13.87 19.85 -34.79
CA GLU A 304 15.33 19.92 -35.00
C GLU A 304 15.73 21.07 -35.94
N ILE A 305 14.83 21.52 -36.83
CA ILE A 305 15.03 22.65 -37.75
C ILE A 305 14.64 23.99 -37.08
N GLN A 306 13.73 23.97 -36.11
CA GLN A 306 13.17 25.16 -35.46
C GLN A 306 13.93 25.57 -34.18
N GLU A 307 14.68 24.65 -33.55
CA GLU A 307 15.52 24.91 -32.36
C GLU A 307 16.74 25.83 -32.60
N ARG A 308 16.87 26.47 -33.78
CA ARG A 308 17.85 27.54 -34.03
C ARG A 308 17.27 28.97 -34.01
N VAL A 309 15.97 29.13 -33.82
CA VAL A 309 15.31 30.43 -33.68
C VAL A 309 14.13 30.28 -32.72
N GLU A 310 14.38 30.48 -31.43
CA GLU A 310 13.46 30.98 -30.38
C GLU A 310 13.94 30.56 -28.97
N GLU A 311 15.04 31.14 -28.53
CA GLU A 311 15.31 31.39 -27.10
C GLU A 311 15.08 32.87 -26.79
N THR A 312 13.90 33.38 -27.14
CA THR A 312 13.44 34.70 -26.66
C THR A 312 11.95 34.77 -26.87
N GLU A 313 11.20 34.38 -25.84
CA GLU A 313 9.93 35.00 -25.43
C GLU A 313 9.43 34.24 -24.20
N LYS A 314 10.01 34.55 -23.03
CA LYS A 314 9.29 34.35 -21.77
C LYS A 314 8.17 35.38 -21.76
N ALA A 315 7.04 35.03 -22.33
CA ALA A 315 5.81 35.79 -22.19
C ALA A 315 5.46 35.84 -20.69
N GLU A 316 5.46 37.05 -20.14
CA GLU A 316 5.04 37.33 -18.78
C GLU A 316 3.61 36.80 -18.56
N ASN A 317 3.49 35.77 -17.73
CA ASN A 317 2.23 35.12 -17.40
C ASN A 317 1.41 36.04 -16.49
N TYR A 318 0.63 36.95 -17.09
CA TYR A 318 -0.33 37.83 -16.37
C TYR A 318 -1.37 37.06 -15.53
N GLU A 319 -1.54 35.74 -15.74
CA GLU A 319 -2.41 34.89 -14.92
C GLU A 319 -1.77 34.35 -13.63
N GLU A 320 -0.46 34.11 -13.58
CA GLU A 320 0.21 33.57 -12.38
C GLU A 320 0.27 34.60 -11.25
N VAL A 321 0.42 35.87 -11.60
CA VAL A 321 0.42 36.99 -10.64
C VAL A 321 -0.96 37.19 -10.01
N LYS A 322 -2.05 36.86 -10.72
CA LYS A 322 -3.41 36.88 -10.15
C LYS A 322 -3.65 35.73 -9.17
N LYS A 323 -3.17 34.52 -9.47
CA LYS A 323 -3.35 33.33 -8.60
C LYS A 323 -2.65 33.45 -7.25
N LYS A 324 -1.46 34.05 -7.19
CA LYS A 324 -0.73 34.22 -5.92
C LYS A 324 -1.46 35.07 -4.87
N LYS A 325 -2.35 35.99 -5.27
CA LYS A 325 -3.10 36.82 -4.32
C LYS A 325 -4.15 36.07 -3.51
N ASP A 326 -4.60 34.90 -3.98
CA ASP A 326 -5.65 34.13 -3.32
C ASP A 326 -5.12 33.25 -2.18
N TYR A 327 -3.80 33.07 -2.10
CA TYR A 327 -3.15 32.22 -1.10
C TYR A 327 -2.42 33.05 -0.04
N TYR A 328 -2.09 32.40 1.07
CA TYR A 328 -1.20 32.92 2.09
C TYR A 328 0.13 33.36 1.45
N GLN A 329 0.63 34.52 1.87
CA GLN A 329 1.88 35.08 1.38
C GLN A 329 2.84 35.19 2.55
N LEU A 330 3.99 34.55 2.42
CA LEU A 330 5.05 34.56 3.43
C LEU A 330 5.48 36.01 3.73
N PRO A 331 5.30 36.52 4.96
CA PRO A 331 5.53 37.93 5.29
C PRO A 331 6.99 38.24 5.65
N ILE A 332 7.94 37.41 5.21
CA ILE A 332 9.37 37.64 5.42
C ILE A 332 10.10 37.82 4.09
N PRO A 333 11.19 38.63 4.04
CA PRO A 333 12.01 38.76 2.84
C PRO A 333 12.67 37.43 2.47
N ARG A 334 12.88 37.20 1.17
CA ARG A 334 13.62 36.03 0.66
C ARG A 334 15.02 35.88 1.25
N ALA A 335 15.66 36.98 1.64
CA ALA A 335 16.97 37.01 2.30
C ALA A 335 16.98 36.35 3.70
N ASN A 336 15.81 36.18 4.31
CA ASN A 336 15.65 35.52 5.61
C ASN A 336 15.34 34.01 5.47
N ILE A 337 15.37 33.48 4.25
CA ILE A 337 15.17 32.06 3.95
C ILE A 337 16.54 31.46 3.59
N HIS A 338 17.06 30.66 4.51
CA HIS A 338 18.41 30.11 4.45
C HIS A 338 18.37 28.64 4.06
N PHE A 339 18.89 28.30 2.87
CA PHE A 339 19.04 26.91 2.45
C PHE A 339 20.41 26.39 2.89
N LEU A 340 20.44 25.44 3.83
CA LEU A 340 21.64 24.98 4.52
C LEU A 340 22.07 23.62 3.98
N GLN A 341 23.31 23.55 3.48
CA GLN A 341 23.88 22.38 2.85
C GLN A 341 25.18 21.89 3.53
N THR A 342 25.77 22.72 4.38
CA THR A 342 26.99 22.40 5.14
C THR A 342 26.82 22.62 6.63
N LEU A 343 27.68 21.98 7.45
CA LEU A 343 27.66 22.14 8.90
C LEU A 343 28.00 23.58 9.35
N GLU A 344 28.86 24.27 8.61
CA GLU A 344 29.27 25.64 8.92
C GLU A 344 28.08 26.61 8.78
N GLU A 345 27.28 26.43 7.73
CA GLU A 345 26.02 27.17 7.53
C GLU A 345 24.98 26.86 8.61
N MET A 346 25.09 25.71 9.29
CA MET A 346 24.19 25.34 10.38
C MET A 346 24.49 26.00 11.71
N LEU A 347 25.72 26.47 11.95
CA LEU A 347 26.10 27.06 13.24
C LEU A 347 25.21 28.25 13.65
N PRO A 348 24.93 29.24 12.76
CA PRO A 348 24.03 30.34 13.09
C PRO A 348 22.59 29.88 13.37
N CYS A 349 22.13 28.82 12.68
CA CYS A 349 20.83 28.21 12.92
C CYS A 349 20.77 27.61 14.32
N TRP A 350 21.78 26.84 14.72
CA TRP A 350 21.85 26.23 16.06
C TRP A 350 21.78 27.26 17.18
N GLU A 351 22.56 28.33 17.06
CA GLU A 351 22.61 29.41 18.06
C GLU A 351 21.28 30.13 18.20
N LYS A 352 20.49 30.26 17.12
CA LYS A 352 19.18 30.93 17.15
C LYS A 352 18.08 30.00 17.65
N VAL A 353 18.06 28.77 17.16
CA VAL A 353 17.00 27.77 17.41
C VAL A 353 17.09 27.22 18.84
N LEU A 354 18.30 26.96 19.36
CA LEU A 354 18.48 26.31 20.67
C LEU A 354 18.44 27.29 21.87
N LYS A 355 17.89 28.50 21.69
CA LYS A 355 17.75 29.45 22.82
C LYS A 355 16.58 29.01 23.71
N PRO A 356 16.71 29.09 25.06
CA PRO A 356 15.59 28.84 25.96
C PRO A 356 14.41 29.79 25.67
N GLY A 357 13.19 29.25 25.69
CA GLY A 357 11.96 30.01 25.46
C GLY A 357 11.63 30.25 23.99
N GLN A 358 12.36 29.67 23.05
CA GLN A 358 12.05 29.78 21.62
C GLN A 358 10.76 29.04 21.26
N VAL A 359 10.03 29.61 20.31
CA VAL A 359 8.93 28.96 19.61
C VAL A 359 9.37 28.75 18.17
N VAL A 360 9.39 27.50 17.73
CA VAL A 360 9.90 27.10 16.43
C VAL A 360 8.81 26.39 15.63
N GLY A 361 8.58 26.81 14.39
CA GLY A 361 7.75 26.10 13.44
C GLY A 361 8.57 25.04 12.74
N ILE A 362 8.09 23.80 12.71
CA ILE A 362 8.79 22.68 12.08
C ILE A 362 7.86 21.97 11.11
N ASP A 363 8.35 21.79 9.90
CA ASP A 363 7.73 20.99 8.85
C ASP A 363 8.80 20.22 8.06
N MET A 364 8.39 19.20 7.30
CA MET A 364 9.29 18.29 6.61
C MET A 364 8.75 17.90 5.25
N GLU A 365 9.65 17.83 4.27
CA GLU A 365 9.30 17.41 2.91
C GLU A 365 10.13 16.22 2.46
N TRP A 366 9.50 15.36 1.66
CA TRP A 366 10.12 14.16 1.11
C TRP A 366 9.53 13.80 -0.24
N ARG A 367 10.28 13.05 -1.03
CA ARG A 367 9.78 12.59 -2.32
C ARG A 367 8.51 11.74 -2.17
N PRO A 368 7.41 12.07 -2.88
CA PRO A 368 6.21 11.26 -2.91
C PRO A 368 6.48 9.83 -3.36
N SER A 369 6.05 8.87 -2.55
CA SER A 369 6.17 7.44 -2.87
C SER A 369 4.91 6.94 -3.57
N PHE A 370 4.95 6.85 -4.90
CA PHE A 370 3.88 6.26 -5.69
C PHE A 370 3.96 4.72 -5.64
N GLY A 371 3.51 4.16 -4.52
CA GLY A 371 3.44 2.72 -4.28
C GLY A 371 4.75 2.05 -3.83
N VAL A 372 5.82 2.83 -3.57
CA VAL A 372 7.12 2.32 -3.08
C VAL A 372 7.00 1.61 -1.74
N VAL A 373 7.57 0.41 -1.68
CA VAL A 373 7.76 -0.35 -0.45
C VAL A 373 9.08 0.15 0.14
N GLY A 374 8.94 0.95 1.19
CA GLY A 374 10.02 1.66 1.86
C GLY A 374 9.40 2.75 2.72
N LYS A 375 9.99 3.04 3.88
CA LYS A 375 9.57 4.18 4.69
C LYS A 375 10.01 5.47 3.99
N PRO A 376 9.16 6.49 3.88
CA PRO A 376 9.57 7.79 3.34
C PRO A 376 10.72 8.33 4.19
N ARG A 377 11.75 8.85 3.53
CA ARG A 377 12.89 9.52 4.17
C ARG A 377 12.77 11.01 3.93
N VAL A 378 13.04 11.79 4.97
CA VAL A 378 12.96 13.25 4.91
C VAL A 378 14.07 13.77 3.99
N SER A 379 13.69 14.57 2.98
CA SER A 379 14.60 15.22 2.04
C SER A 379 14.91 16.67 2.44
N LEU A 380 13.99 17.32 3.16
CA LEU A 380 14.13 18.69 3.62
C LEU A 380 13.51 18.82 5.02
N LEU A 381 14.29 19.31 5.99
CA LEU A 381 13.78 19.69 7.32
C LEU A 381 13.71 21.21 7.40
N GLN A 382 12.55 21.74 7.77
CA GLN A 382 12.26 23.16 7.74
C GLN A 382 12.10 23.65 9.19
N ILE A 383 12.78 24.74 9.54
CA ILE A 383 12.74 25.31 10.89
C ILE A 383 12.53 26.81 10.76
N ALA A 384 11.36 27.29 11.16
CA ALA A 384 11.04 28.70 11.27
C ALA A 384 11.23 29.18 12.71
N VAL A 385 11.93 30.30 12.90
CA VAL A 385 12.12 30.93 14.22
C VAL A 385 12.24 32.44 14.06
N GLY A 386 11.42 33.19 14.82
CA GLY A 386 11.37 34.65 14.69
C GLY A 386 10.96 35.08 13.27
N GLU A 387 11.85 35.80 12.58
CA GLU A 387 11.65 36.27 11.19
C GLU A 387 12.50 35.51 10.17
N GLU A 388 13.01 34.33 10.53
CA GLU A 388 13.89 33.53 9.69
C GLU A 388 13.38 32.10 9.51
N VAL A 389 13.73 31.52 8.36
CA VAL A 389 13.47 30.12 8.03
C VAL A 389 14.76 29.47 7.60
N PHE A 390 15.06 28.32 8.19
CA PHE A 390 16.19 27.47 7.85
C PHE A 390 15.68 26.19 7.19
N LEU A 391 16.17 25.92 5.99
CA LEU A 391 15.82 24.77 5.17
C LEU A 391 17.03 23.83 5.06
N LEU A 392 17.00 22.72 5.78
CA LEU A 392 18.13 21.81 5.93
C LEU A 392 18.08 20.70 4.87
N ASP A 393 19.07 20.67 3.99
CA ASP A 393 19.20 19.67 2.92
C ASP A 393 19.75 18.34 3.48
N LEU A 394 18.86 17.51 4.04
CA LEU A 394 19.27 16.26 4.70
C LEU A 394 20.03 15.28 3.79
N PRO A 395 19.66 15.05 2.51
CA PRO A 395 20.45 14.21 1.60
C PRO A 395 21.89 14.70 1.44
N GLN A 396 22.09 16.02 1.31
CA GLN A 396 23.43 16.59 1.21
C GLN A 396 24.20 16.46 2.54
N LEU A 397 23.55 16.74 3.66
CA LEU A 397 24.16 16.75 5.00
C LEU A 397 24.48 15.34 5.54
N LEU A 398 23.64 14.33 5.23
CA LEU A 398 23.74 12.98 5.79
C LEU A 398 24.33 11.94 4.83
N GLU A 399 24.03 12.01 3.53
CA GLU A 399 24.42 10.95 2.59
C GLU A 399 25.71 11.28 1.84
N LYS A 400 25.92 12.55 1.46
CA LYS A 400 27.09 12.97 0.67
C LYS A 400 28.29 13.41 1.51
N THR A 401 28.10 13.64 2.80
CA THR A 401 29.18 13.94 3.73
C THR A 401 29.94 12.67 4.08
N GLU A 402 31.22 12.57 3.73
CA GLU A 402 32.08 11.42 4.08
C GLU A 402 32.52 11.43 5.56
N ARG A 403 32.35 12.57 6.24
CA ARG A 403 32.76 12.78 7.63
C ARG A 403 31.69 12.33 8.61
N GLU A 404 31.91 11.19 9.27
CA GLU A 404 31.00 10.66 10.29
C GLU A 404 30.80 11.62 11.48
N ASP A 405 31.79 12.44 11.83
CA ASP A 405 31.65 13.42 12.92
C ASP A 405 30.63 14.52 12.61
N GLU A 406 30.45 14.89 11.35
CA GLU A 406 29.46 15.88 10.93
C GLU A 406 28.04 15.31 10.98
N LYS A 407 27.87 14.05 10.55
CA LYS A 407 26.59 13.34 10.65
C LYS A 407 26.16 13.20 12.11
N GLU A 408 27.11 12.91 12.99
CA GLU A 408 26.86 12.83 14.42
C GLU A 408 26.44 14.19 14.99
N LYS A 409 27.15 15.28 14.66
CA LYS A 409 26.80 16.63 15.12
C LYS A 409 25.40 17.06 14.66
N LEU A 410 25.03 16.79 13.40
CA LEU A 410 23.67 17.05 12.90
C LEU A 410 22.63 16.25 13.69
N SER A 411 22.89 14.96 13.90
CA SER A 411 21.98 14.09 14.66
C SER A 411 21.82 14.56 16.10
N GLN A 412 22.91 14.96 16.75
CA GLN A 412 22.89 15.54 18.09
C GLN A 412 22.12 16.87 18.15
N PHE A 413 22.26 17.73 17.13
CA PHE A 413 21.47 18.97 17.03
C PHE A 413 19.98 18.67 16.99
N ILE A 414 19.53 17.78 16.09
CA ILE A 414 18.12 17.43 15.94
C ILE A 414 17.58 16.80 17.23
N GLN A 415 18.35 15.90 17.87
CA GLN A 415 17.99 15.31 19.15
C GLN A 415 17.86 16.37 20.26
N ARG A 416 18.81 17.31 20.36
CA ARG A 416 18.74 18.41 21.34
C ARG A 416 17.54 19.31 21.11
N LEU A 417 17.29 19.68 19.85
CA LEU A 417 16.12 20.46 19.47
C LEU A 417 14.86 19.78 20.00
N TYR A 418 14.61 18.52 19.64
CA TYR A 418 13.39 17.82 20.04
C TYR A 418 13.30 17.50 21.53
N SER A 419 14.41 17.22 22.22
CA SER A 419 14.40 16.82 23.64
C SER A 419 14.31 17.98 24.64
N ASP A 420 14.66 19.21 24.25
CA ASP A 420 14.67 20.36 25.16
C ASP A 420 13.25 20.88 25.47
N PRO A 421 12.69 20.74 26.68
CA PRO A 421 11.35 21.23 27.02
C PRO A 421 11.23 22.75 27.02
N GLY A 422 12.35 23.49 27.07
CA GLY A 422 12.37 24.95 27.01
C GLY A 422 12.14 25.52 25.62
N ILE A 423 12.14 24.68 24.58
CA ILE A 423 11.83 25.06 23.20
C ILE A 423 10.45 24.49 22.85
N THR A 424 9.54 25.35 22.38
CA THR A 424 8.21 24.96 21.89
C THR A 424 8.28 24.65 20.40
N LYS A 425 7.91 23.43 20.00
CA LYS A 425 7.95 22.95 18.60
C LYS A 425 6.54 22.89 18.09
N LEU A 426 6.22 23.76 17.15
CA LEU A 426 4.97 23.76 16.44
C LEU A 426 5.10 22.88 15.20
N GLY A 427 4.06 22.13 14.89
CA GLY A 427 3.96 21.34 13.66
C GLY A 427 2.52 20.90 13.45
N TYR A 428 2.24 20.22 12.34
CA TYR A 428 0.89 19.79 11.98
C TYR A 428 0.89 18.31 11.59
N GLY A 429 0.43 17.44 12.49
CA GLY A 429 0.48 15.99 12.29
C GLY A 429 1.85 15.38 12.52
N MET A 430 2.69 15.99 13.38
CA MET A 430 4.10 15.65 13.62
C MET A 430 4.43 14.19 13.88
N SER A 431 3.46 13.38 14.34
CA SER A 431 3.65 11.94 14.48
C SER A 431 4.08 11.26 13.18
N GLY A 432 3.58 11.72 12.02
CA GLY A 432 4.00 11.21 10.71
C GLY A 432 5.43 11.63 10.38
N ASP A 433 5.74 12.91 10.58
CA ASP A 433 7.03 13.51 10.23
C ASP A 433 8.16 12.90 11.07
N LEU A 434 7.93 12.70 12.38
CA LEU A 434 8.89 12.04 13.27
C LEU A 434 9.16 10.58 12.87
N ASN A 435 8.16 9.86 12.36
CA ASN A 435 8.35 8.51 11.85
C ASN A 435 9.20 8.50 10.57
N SER A 436 8.98 9.46 9.67
CA SER A 436 9.80 9.65 8.46
C SER A 436 11.23 10.05 8.83
N LEU A 437 11.40 10.96 9.79
CA LEU A 437 12.70 11.40 10.28
C LEU A 437 13.51 10.25 10.93
N ALA A 438 12.83 9.40 11.71
CA ALA A 438 13.42 8.19 12.28
C ALA A 438 13.84 7.16 11.22
N ALA A 439 13.24 7.20 10.02
CA ALA A 439 13.62 6.35 8.89
C ALA A 439 14.79 6.94 8.07
N THR A 440 15.08 8.23 8.19
CA THR A 440 16.17 8.92 7.48
C THR A 440 17.56 8.49 7.99
N CYS A 441 17.76 8.43 9.31
CA CYS A 441 19.05 8.07 9.91
C CYS A 441 18.88 7.24 11.18
N SER A 442 19.77 6.27 11.40
CA SER A 442 19.74 5.38 12.56
C SER A 442 19.88 6.12 13.89
N ALA A 443 20.63 7.22 13.92
CA ALA A 443 20.80 8.06 15.11
C ALA A 443 19.49 8.78 15.51
N LEU A 444 18.53 8.93 14.61
CA LEU A 444 17.27 9.65 14.86
C LEU A 444 16.10 8.74 15.25
N LYS A 445 16.36 7.43 15.45
CA LYS A 445 15.32 6.42 15.70
C LYS A 445 14.46 6.64 16.95
N ASP A 446 14.99 7.31 17.97
CA ASP A 446 14.31 7.53 19.25
C ASP A 446 13.84 8.98 19.45
N VAL A 447 13.94 9.84 18.42
CA VAL A 447 13.52 11.25 18.49
C VAL A 447 12.03 11.36 18.84
N ASP A 448 11.20 10.46 18.32
CA ASP A 448 9.76 10.41 18.61
C ASP A 448 9.46 10.16 20.10
N LYS A 449 10.28 9.35 20.77
CA LYS A 449 10.14 9.02 22.19
C LYS A 449 10.69 10.10 23.11
N GLN A 450 11.67 10.85 22.64
CA GLN A 450 12.38 11.89 23.40
C GLN A 450 11.78 13.28 23.20
N ALA A 451 10.90 13.46 22.23
CA ALA A 451 10.33 14.77 21.91
C ALA A 451 9.53 15.37 23.08
N GLN A 452 9.93 16.57 23.50
CA GLN A 452 9.28 17.37 24.54
C GLN A 452 8.95 18.77 24.01
N GLY A 453 8.01 19.48 24.64
CA GLY A 453 7.61 20.83 24.20
C GLY A 453 6.93 20.85 22.83
N VAL A 454 6.30 19.75 22.42
CA VAL A 454 5.66 19.59 21.11
C VAL A 454 4.21 20.06 21.16
N VAL A 455 3.84 21.00 20.29
CA VAL A 455 2.48 21.50 20.10
C VAL A 455 2.03 21.12 18.68
N ASP A 456 1.21 20.08 18.59
CA ASP A 456 0.66 19.62 17.32
C ASP A 456 -0.63 20.40 17.00
N LEU A 457 -0.56 21.34 16.06
CA LEU A 457 -1.68 22.19 15.65
C LEU A 457 -2.83 21.39 15.04
N LEU A 458 -2.62 20.15 14.59
CA LEU A 458 -3.72 19.25 14.18
C LEU A 458 -4.69 18.96 15.35
N THR A 459 -4.21 18.95 16.59
CA THR A 459 -5.05 18.76 17.77
C THR A 459 -5.88 20.01 18.10
N VAL A 460 -5.37 21.18 17.71
CA VAL A 460 -6.03 22.47 17.87
C VAL A 460 -7.07 22.68 16.76
N ASP A 461 -6.71 22.36 15.52
CA ASP A 461 -7.60 22.41 14.35
C ASP A 461 -8.92 21.65 14.60
N LYS A 462 -8.82 20.43 15.14
CA LYS A 462 -9.99 19.61 15.52
C LYS A 462 -10.90 20.24 16.58
N GLN A 463 -10.43 21.22 17.35
CA GLN A 463 -11.23 21.94 18.33
C GLN A 463 -11.88 23.17 17.71
N VAL A 464 -11.18 23.86 16.80
CA VAL A 464 -11.69 25.01 16.05
C VAL A 464 -12.82 24.61 15.10
N ASP A 465 -12.69 23.46 14.43
CA ASP A 465 -13.67 22.95 13.45
C ASP A 465 -15.05 22.60 14.06
N VAL A 466 -15.13 22.40 15.37
CA VAL A 466 -16.40 22.10 16.07
C VAL A 466 -17.29 23.35 16.27
N LEU A 467 -16.72 24.55 16.11
CA LEU A 467 -17.37 25.82 16.48
C LEU A 467 -17.52 26.82 15.33
N ALA A 468 -16.95 26.56 14.15
CA ALA A 468 -17.04 27.45 13.01
C ALA A 468 -18.42 27.33 12.30
N PRO A 469 -19.14 28.46 12.10
CA PRO A 469 -20.26 28.49 11.15
C PRO A 469 -19.75 28.27 9.73
N GLU A 470 -20.45 27.45 8.94
CA GLU A 470 -20.20 27.27 7.50
C GLU A 470 -20.00 28.63 6.82
N PRO A 471 -18.87 28.87 6.13
CA PRO A 471 -18.65 30.13 5.44
C PRO A 471 -19.63 30.24 4.27
N SER A 472 -20.60 31.15 4.39
CA SER A 472 -21.44 31.59 3.28
C SER A 472 -20.60 32.44 2.32
N CYS A 473 -20.00 31.82 1.31
CA CYS A 473 -19.37 32.53 0.20
C CYS A 473 -20.17 32.29 -1.08
N GLU A 474 -20.92 33.33 -1.47
CA GLU A 474 -21.42 33.55 -2.82
C GLU A 474 -20.22 33.83 -3.74
N ASP A 475 -19.54 32.79 -4.23
CA ASP A 475 -18.80 32.93 -5.50
C ASP A 475 -18.72 31.60 -6.23
N GLY A 476 -19.15 31.60 -7.48
CA GLY A 476 -19.50 30.43 -8.30
C GLY A 476 -18.32 29.58 -8.80
N ALA A 477 -17.18 29.57 -8.12
CA ALA A 477 -16.04 28.73 -8.46
C ALA A 477 -16.00 27.51 -7.55
N PHE A 478 -16.35 26.34 -8.08
CA PHE A 478 -16.21 25.04 -7.41
C PHE A 478 -14.72 24.76 -7.08
N ARG A 479 -14.20 25.31 -5.98
CA ARG A 479 -12.91 24.91 -5.39
C ARG A 479 -13.16 23.68 -4.51
N GLN A 480 -12.23 22.72 -4.56
CA GLN A 480 -12.23 21.59 -3.63
C GLN A 480 -12.20 22.14 -2.19
N PRO A 481 -12.92 21.53 -1.23
CA PRO A 481 -12.87 21.97 0.15
C PRO A 481 -11.43 21.89 0.67
N GLU A 482 -10.95 22.98 1.27
CA GLU A 482 -9.65 23.02 1.92
C GLU A 482 -9.62 22.00 3.08
N ARG A 483 -8.44 21.42 3.31
CA ARG A 483 -8.21 20.40 4.34
C ARG A 483 -6.81 20.54 4.89
N GLY A 484 -6.62 20.04 6.10
CA GLY A 484 -5.32 20.00 6.76
C GLY A 484 -4.85 21.38 7.18
N LEU A 485 -3.52 21.55 7.25
CA LEU A 485 -2.89 22.82 7.62
C LEU A 485 -3.41 24.01 6.80
N SER A 486 -3.67 23.84 5.51
CA SER A 486 -4.23 24.89 4.64
C SER A 486 -5.59 25.41 5.12
N LEU A 487 -6.45 24.51 5.62
CA LEU A 487 -7.76 24.91 6.17
C LEU A 487 -7.59 25.71 7.46
N LEU A 488 -6.72 25.23 8.36
CA LEU A 488 -6.39 25.95 9.60
C LEU A 488 -5.82 27.35 9.30
N VAL A 489 -4.90 27.44 8.34
CA VAL A 489 -4.30 28.70 7.88
C VAL A 489 -5.37 29.60 7.25
N GLN A 490 -6.31 29.05 6.49
CA GLN A 490 -7.45 29.83 5.98
C GLN A 490 -8.34 30.35 7.12
N HIS A 491 -8.68 29.52 8.11
CA HIS A 491 -9.52 29.92 9.23
C HIS A 491 -8.87 30.99 10.11
N VAL A 492 -7.56 30.90 10.36
CA VAL A 492 -6.84 31.77 11.30
C VAL A 492 -6.21 32.98 10.60
N LEU A 493 -5.67 32.80 9.40
CA LEU A 493 -4.97 33.83 8.63
C LEU A 493 -5.80 34.41 7.48
N GLY A 494 -6.94 33.81 7.14
CA GLY A 494 -7.90 34.32 6.15
C GLY A 494 -7.65 33.83 4.71
N LYS A 495 -6.55 33.14 4.44
CA LYS A 495 -6.22 32.59 3.12
C LYS A 495 -5.62 31.19 3.22
N PRO A 496 -5.91 30.28 2.29
CA PRO A 496 -5.32 28.94 2.28
C PRO A 496 -3.84 28.95 1.87
N LEU A 497 -3.15 27.84 2.13
CA LEU A 497 -1.79 27.60 1.60
C LEU A 497 -1.86 27.18 0.13
N ASP A 498 -0.85 27.58 -0.65
CA ASP A 498 -0.70 27.13 -2.04
C ASP A 498 -0.14 25.72 -2.06
N LYS A 499 -0.92 24.73 -2.50
CA LYS A 499 -0.56 23.29 -2.50
C LYS A 499 0.18 22.80 -3.75
N THR A 500 0.59 23.71 -4.64
CA THR A 500 1.18 23.36 -5.94
C THR A 500 2.44 22.49 -5.83
N GLU A 501 3.27 22.72 -4.81
CA GLU A 501 4.54 22.03 -4.61
C GLU A 501 4.49 20.85 -3.62
N GLN A 502 3.31 20.54 -3.05
CA GLN A 502 3.14 19.42 -2.11
C GLN A 502 3.55 18.07 -2.71
N LEU A 503 3.30 17.87 -4.01
CA LEU A 503 3.69 16.66 -4.74
C LEU A 503 4.92 16.89 -5.60
N SER A 504 5.89 17.71 -5.16
CA SER A 504 7.14 17.93 -5.90
C SER A 504 8.18 16.83 -5.66
N ASN A 505 9.19 16.74 -6.53
CA ASN A 505 10.32 15.85 -6.31
C ASN A 505 11.36 16.54 -5.39
N TRP A 506 11.17 16.39 -4.08
CA TRP A 506 12.02 16.99 -3.04
C TRP A 506 13.43 16.40 -2.92
N GLU A 507 13.77 15.35 -3.66
CA GLU A 507 15.12 14.79 -3.75
C GLU A 507 15.92 15.38 -4.92
N LYS A 508 15.26 16.01 -5.90
CA LYS A 508 15.96 16.62 -7.04
C LYS A 508 16.76 17.83 -6.56
N ARG A 509 17.99 17.98 -7.06
CA ARG A 509 18.87 19.12 -6.77
C ARG A 509 19.35 19.78 -8.07
N PRO A 510 19.50 21.12 -8.10
CA PRO A 510 19.08 22.07 -7.06
C PRO A 510 17.55 22.11 -6.88
N LEU A 511 17.09 22.55 -5.71
CA LEU A 511 15.66 22.84 -5.50
C LEU A 511 15.27 24.09 -6.29
N ARG A 512 14.04 24.11 -6.83
CA ARG A 512 13.48 25.29 -7.48
C ARG A 512 13.12 26.37 -6.46
N GLU A 513 13.04 27.61 -6.91
CA GLU A 513 12.69 28.74 -6.06
C GLU A 513 11.26 28.60 -5.50
N GLU A 514 10.33 28.05 -6.28
CA GLU A 514 8.96 27.75 -5.86
C GLU A 514 8.93 26.72 -4.73
N GLN A 515 9.79 25.69 -4.79
CA GLN A 515 9.91 24.69 -3.72
C GLN A 515 10.45 25.32 -2.43
N ILE A 516 11.45 26.20 -2.54
CA ILE A 516 12.04 26.90 -1.40
C ILE A 516 10.99 27.81 -0.72
N LEU A 517 10.24 28.58 -1.51
CA LEU A 517 9.20 29.47 -0.99
C LEU A 517 8.02 28.71 -0.39
N TYR A 518 7.62 27.60 -1.01
CA TYR A 518 6.59 26.71 -0.47
C TYR A 518 7.01 26.15 0.90
N ALA A 519 8.19 25.52 0.98
CA ALA A 519 8.69 24.95 2.23
C ALA A 519 8.84 26.02 3.33
N ALA A 520 9.29 27.22 2.97
CA ALA A 520 9.37 28.30 3.94
C ALA A 520 8.00 28.76 4.44
N SER A 521 6.98 28.77 3.58
CA SER A 521 5.61 29.11 3.94
C SER A 521 4.98 28.09 4.89
N ASP A 522 5.18 26.80 4.64
CA ASP A 522 4.60 25.72 5.44
C ASP A 522 5.17 25.70 6.87
N ALA A 523 6.47 25.94 7.06
CA ALA A 523 7.05 26.07 8.40
C ALA A 523 6.70 27.40 9.09
N TYR A 524 6.73 28.53 8.37
CA TYR A 524 6.53 29.86 8.97
C TYR A 524 5.06 30.12 9.36
N CYS A 525 4.10 29.61 8.58
CA CYS A 525 2.68 29.81 8.88
C CYS A 525 2.30 29.23 10.25
N LEU A 526 3.00 28.22 10.75
CA LEU A 526 2.81 27.65 12.08
C LEU A 526 3.04 28.70 13.19
N LEU A 527 4.08 29.54 13.05
CA LEU A 527 4.38 30.62 14.00
C LEU A 527 3.26 31.66 14.01
N GLU A 528 2.77 32.07 12.84
CA GLU A 528 1.70 33.07 12.74
C GLU A 528 0.36 32.55 13.23
N VAL A 529 0.01 31.32 12.88
CA VAL A 529 -1.20 30.65 13.38
C VAL A 529 -1.15 30.59 14.91
N TYR A 530 -0.07 30.02 15.47
CA TYR A 530 0.07 29.91 16.93
C TYR A 530 0.05 31.29 17.61
N GLY A 531 0.75 32.28 17.03
CA GLY A 531 0.76 33.65 17.53
C GLY A 531 -0.62 34.29 17.56
N LYS A 532 -1.46 34.09 16.53
CA LYS A 532 -2.84 34.59 16.53
C LYS A 532 -3.74 33.83 17.52
N LEU A 533 -3.64 32.51 17.56
CA LEU A 533 -4.42 31.68 18.49
C LEU A 533 -4.11 32.02 19.96
N CYS A 534 -2.85 32.34 20.28
CA CYS A 534 -2.47 32.77 21.63
C CYS A 534 -2.94 34.19 21.98
N LYS A 535 -3.01 35.09 21.00
CA LYS A 535 -3.47 36.47 21.21
C LYS A 535 -4.97 36.57 21.44
N ASP A 536 -5.74 35.71 20.78
CA ASP A 536 -7.21 35.72 20.86
C ASP A 536 -7.79 34.30 20.83
N PRO A 537 -7.57 33.47 21.87
CA PRO A 537 -8.08 32.11 21.90
C PRO A 537 -9.61 32.03 21.91
N ALA A 538 -10.28 33.05 22.47
CA ALA A 538 -11.72 33.07 22.65
C ALA A 538 -12.47 33.19 21.32
N SER A 539 -11.97 33.98 20.35
CA SER A 539 -12.61 34.10 19.04
C SER A 539 -12.55 32.80 18.22
N PHE A 540 -11.60 31.92 18.51
CA PHE A 540 -11.48 30.59 17.93
C PHE A 540 -12.08 29.47 18.80
N GLY A 541 -12.76 29.81 19.90
CA GLY A 541 -13.39 28.83 20.79
C GLY A 541 -12.44 27.97 21.61
N LEU A 542 -11.18 28.41 21.76
CA LEU A 542 -10.14 27.70 22.50
C LEU A 542 -10.17 28.06 23.98
N ARG A 543 -9.84 27.09 24.85
CA ARG A 543 -9.59 27.36 26.27
C ARG A 543 -8.23 28.05 26.42
N SER A 544 -8.12 28.96 27.37
CA SER A 544 -7.04 29.96 27.51
C SER A 544 -5.61 29.43 27.72
N ASP A 545 -5.38 28.11 27.66
CA ASP A 545 -4.04 27.53 27.77
C ASP A 545 -3.81 26.46 26.69
N LEU A 546 -3.11 26.86 25.62
CA LEU A 546 -2.68 25.96 24.54
C LEU A 546 -1.46 25.12 24.93
N THR A 547 -0.76 25.48 26.01
CA THR A 547 0.47 24.82 26.46
C THR A 547 0.25 23.71 27.49
N ALA A 548 -0.97 23.60 28.05
CA ALA A 548 -1.28 22.68 29.15
C ALA A 548 -1.71 21.25 28.76
N ASN A 549 -1.57 20.83 27.49
CA ASN A 549 -1.84 19.43 27.10
C ASN A 549 -0.56 18.70 26.71
N PRO A 550 0.22 18.17 27.67
CA PRO A 550 1.20 17.14 27.34
C PRO A 550 0.46 15.93 26.77
N VAL A 551 1.00 15.38 25.70
CA VAL A 551 0.50 14.21 24.96
C VAL A 551 0.28 13.02 25.90
N GLU A 552 -0.92 12.87 26.46
CA GLU A 552 -1.35 11.60 27.01
C GLU A 552 -1.72 10.67 25.85
N LYS A 553 -0.87 9.66 25.63
CA LYS A 553 -1.12 8.57 24.68
C LYS A 553 -2.45 7.89 25.03
N PRO A 554 -3.45 7.82 24.13
CA PRO A 554 -4.52 6.86 24.27
C PRO A 554 -3.91 5.47 24.08
N SER A 555 -3.83 4.72 25.18
CA SER A 555 -3.44 3.31 25.15
C SER A 555 -4.42 2.52 24.27
N ILE A 556 -3.93 2.05 23.12
CA ILE A 556 -4.65 1.12 22.25
C ILE A 556 -4.77 -0.21 23.00
N LYS A 557 -5.87 -0.39 23.72
CA LYS A 557 -6.30 -1.74 24.12
C LYS A 557 -6.87 -2.44 22.88
N PRO A 558 -6.46 -3.69 22.57
CA PRO A 558 -7.03 -4.43 21.46
C PRO A 558 -8.51 -4.69 21.75
N ARG A 559 -9.40 -4.08 20.98
CA ARG A 559 -10.84 -4.36 21.02
C ARG A 559 -11.07 -5.77 20.49
N ALA A 560 -11.20 -6.73 21.40
CA ALA A 560 -11.86 -8.00 21.15
C ALA A 560 -13.26 -7.72 20.56
N LYS A 561 -13.54 -8.29 19.39
CA LYS A 561 -14.88 -8.27 18.78
C LYS A 561 -15.82 -9.12 19.64
N LYS A 562 -16.52 -8.47 20.55
CA LYS A 562 -17.75 -8.98 21.18
C LYS A 562 -18.85 -9.07 20.12
N GLN A 563 -19.48 -10.24 20.06
CA GLN A 563 -20.76 -10.48 19.40
C GLN A 563 -21.80 -9.46 19.89
N LEU A 564 -22.61 -8.91 18.98
CA LEU A 564 -23.76 -8.09 19.32
C LEU A 564 -25.01 -8.70 18.68
N ASN A 565 -25.83 -9.27 19.56
CA ASN A 565 -27.22 -9.62 19.34
C ASN A 565 -28.03 -8.36 19.03
N LYS A 566 -28.95 -8.49 18.07
CA LYS A 566 -30.04 -7.55 17.80
C LYS A 566 -30.98 -7.46 19.00
N GLN A 567 -31.39 -6.24 19.34
CA GLN A 567 -32.78 -5.96 19.71
C GLN A 567 -33.12 -4.49 19.42
N GLU A 568 -34.21 -4.32 18.68
CA GLU A 568 -34.91 -3.07 18.35
C GLU A 568 -35.60 -2.49 19.59
N VAL A 569 -35.80 -1.16 19.63
CA VAL A 569 -37.08 -0.48 19.94
C VAL A 569 -36.96 1.03 19.61
N LEU A 570 -38.09 1.60 19.17
CA LEU A 570 -38.37 2.89 18.54
C LEU A 570 -38.47 4.14 19.45
N SER A 571 -38.44 5.30 18.76
CA SER A 571 -39.13 6.60 19.01
C SER A 571 -38.53 7.58 20.04
N SER A 572 -38.54 8.92 19.90
CA SER A 572 -39.20 9.87 18.98
C SER A 572 -38.63 11.30 19.11
N SER A 573 -38.78 12.11 18.03
CA SER A 573 -38.82 13.60 17.92
C SER A 573 -37.59 14.42 18.36
N GLY A 574 -37.08 15.40 17.63
CA GLY A 574 -37.51 16.04 16.38
C GLY A 574 -37.07 17.51 16.41
N GLN A 575 -36.21 17.94 15.48
CA GLN A 575 -36.08 19.34 15.08
C GLN A 575 -35.42 19.43 13.69
N GLN A 576 -36.15 20.05 12.77
CA GLN A 576 -35.87 20.20 11.34
C GLN A 576 -34.83 21.30 11.05
N CYS A 577 -34.13 21.20 9.91
CA CYS A 577 -33.87 22.33 8.98
C CYS A 577 -33.23 21.79 7.67
N LYS A 578 -34.02 21.70 6.57
CA LYS A 578 -34.05 22.62 5.42
C LYS A 578 -32.86 22.47 4.44
N SER A 579 -33.01 21.55 3.50
CA SER A 579 -32.22 21.48 2.25
C SER A 579 -33.01 22.15 1.11
N PHE A 580 -32.35 23.03 0.36
CA PHE A 580 -32.86 23.59 -0.89
C PHE A 580 -33.09 22.49 -1.92
N VAL A 581 -34.35 22.31 -2.30
CA VAL A 581 -34.80 21.47 -3.40
C VAL A 581 -34.89 22.36 -4.63
N LYS A 582 -34.13 22.04 -5.69
CA LYS A 582 -34.51 22.44 -7.05
C LYS A 582 -35.55 21.40 -7.50
N GLU A 583 -36.82 21.82 -7.51
CA GLU A 583 -37.94 20.98 -7.91
C GLU A 583 -37.79 20.55 -9.38
N ALA A 584 -37.79 19.24 -9.59
CA ALA A 584 -38.21 18.62 -10.85
C ALA A 584 -39.24 17.53 -10.50
N SER A 585 -40.51 17.85 -10.78
CA SER A 585 -41.69 17.01 -11.07
C SER A 585 -41.88 15.63 -10.40
N CYS A 586 -42.97 15.52 -9.63
CA CYS A 586 -43.84 14.38 -9.28
C CYS A 586 -43.23 13.06 -8.75
N PRO A 587 -43.74 12.49 -7.63
CA PRO A 587 -43.28 11.18 -7.15
C PRO A 587 -43.79 10.08 -8.07
N ALA A 588 -42.87 9.40 -8.74
CA ALA A 588 -43.15 8.10 -9.38
C ALA A 588 -43.64 7.11 -8.31
N ASP A 589 -44.57 6.23 -8.69
CA ASP A 589 -45.03 5.11 -7.86
C ASP A 589 -43.83 4.34 -7.26
N PRO A 590 -43.93 3.83 -6.02
CA PRO A 590 -42.82 3.13 -5.39
C PRO A 590 -42.38 1.92 -6.23
N ILE A 591 -41.10 1.92 -6.63
CA ILE A 591 -40.53 0.92 -7.54
C ILE A 591 -39.99 -0.26 -6.74
N SER A 592 -40.25 -1.50 -7.17
CA SER A 592 -39.62 -2.68 -6.58
C SER A 592 -38.12 -2.71 -6.92
N PRO A 593 -37.23 -3.16 -6.02
CA PRO A 593 -35.80 -3.30 -6.33
C PRO A 593 -35.54 -4.13 -7.59
N LYS A 594 -36.42 -5.10 -7.91
CA LYS A 594 -36.28 -5.96 -9.10
C LYS A 594 -36.54 -5.23 -10.42
N GLU A 595 -37.32 -4.15 -10.38
CA GLU A 595 -37.70 -3.33 -11.52
C GLU A 595 -36.75 -2.13 -11.72
N PHE A 596 -35.92 -1.85 -10.71
CA PHE A 596 -34.90 -0.82 -10.80
C PHE A 596 -33.59 -1.41 -11.32
N SER A 597 -33.16 -0.95 -12.51
CA SER A 597 -31.94 -1.39 -13.17
C SER A 597 -30.93 -0.25 -13.34
N VAL A 598 -29.70 -0.51 -12.91
CA VAL A 598 -28.63 0.48 -12.90
C VAL A 598 -27.33 -0.06 -13.49
N VAL A 599 -26.51 0.83 -14.02
CA VAL A 599 -25.11 0.59 -14.37
C VAL A 599 -24.22 1.44 -13.46
N CYS A 600 -23.39 0.77 -12.66
CA CYS A 600 -22.40 1.42 -11.82
C CYS A 600 -21.09 1.55 -12.56
N ASP A 601 -20.56 2.75 -12.53
CA ASP A 601 -19.22 3.07 -13.00
C ASP A 601 -18.12 2.30 -12.24
N ASN A 602 -16.93 2.17 -12.82
CA ASN A 602 -15.77 1.46 -12.27
C ASN A 602 -15.29 2.06 -10.92
N MET A 603 -15.60 3.32 -10.64
CA MET A 603 -15.32 3.99 -9.36
C MET A 603 -16.36 3.65 -8.26
N LEU A 604 -17.53 3.15 -8.63
CA LEU A 604 -18.67 2.91 -7.74
C LEU A 604 -19.00 1.40 -7.59
N GLN A 605 -18.02 0.52 -7.78
CA GLN A 605 -18.23 -0.93 -7.63
C GLN A 605 -18.69 -1.33 -6.22
N GLY A 606 -18.22 -0.62 -5.19
CA GLY A 606 -18.64 -0.83 -3.80
C GLY A 606 -20.14 -0.59 -3.61
N LEU A 607 -20.64 0.54 -4.14
CA LEU A 607 -22.06 0.86 -4.20
C LEU A 607 -22.84 -0.19 -5.00
N GLY A 608 -22.33 -0.56 -6.18
CA GLY A 608 -22.98 -1.53 -7.05
C GLY A 608 -23.16 -2.90 -6.39
N ARG A 609 -22.16 -3.38 -5.65
CA ARG A 609 -22.28 -4.60 -4.86
C ARG A 609 -23.31 -4.48 -3.74
N TYR A 610 -23.37 -3.32 -3.08
CA TYR A 610 -24.32 -3.08 -2.00
C TYR A 610 -25.77 -3.03 -2.51
N LEU A 611 -26.03 -2.33 -3.62
CA LEU A 611 -27.34 -2.29 -4.27
C LEU A 611 -27.79 -3.68 -4.75
N ARG A 612 -26.86 -4.50 -5.28
CA ARG A 612 -27.16 -5.89 -5.66
C ARG A 612 -27.58 -6.75 -4.46
N CYS A 613 -26.96 -6.54 -3.28
CA CYS A 613 -27.39 -7.17 -2.03
C CYS A 613 -28.80 -6.74 -1.59
N LEU A 614 -29.32 -5.62 -2.10
CA LEU A 614 -30.67 -5.13 -1.82
C LEU A 614 -31.68 -5.50 -2.93
N GLY A 615 -31.30 -6.41 -3.84
CA GLY A 615 -32.20 -6.94 -4.88
C GLY A 615 -32.25 -6.13 -6.18
N VAL A 616 -31.48 -5.04 -6.28
CA VAL A 616 -31.40 -4.17 -7.46
C VAL A 616 -30.67 -4.86 -8.61
N ASP A 617 -31.15 -4.68 -9.84
CA ASP A 617 -30.46 -5.16 -11.03
C ASP A 617 -29.29 -4.22 -11.39
N VAL A 618 -28.11 -4.53 -10.87
CA VAL A 618 -26.90 -3.73 -11.05
C VAL A 618 -25.97 -4.38 -12.07
N ARG A 619 -25.58 -3.65 -13.12
CA ARG A 619 -24.41 -3.95 -13.95
C ARG A 619 -23.22 -3.14 -13.44
N ILE A 620 -22.08 -3.78 -13.21
CA ILE A 620 -20.90 -3.12 -12.64
C ILE A 620 -19.80 -3.16 -13.70
N LEU A 621 -19.27 -2.00 -14.09
CA LEU A 621 -18.15 -1.93 -15.02
C LEU A 621 -16.84 -2.44 -14.39
N GLU A 622 -16.01 -3.10 -15.19
CA GLU A 622 -14.70 -3.58 -14.76
C GLU A 622 -13.71 -2.41 -14.63
N ASN A 623 -12.60 -2.61 -13.90
CA ASN A 623 -11.62 -1.54 -13.66
C ASN A 623 -10.95 -1.02 -14.95
N GLU A 624 -10.88 -1.86 -15.99
CA GLU A 624 -10.26 -1.53 -17.28
C GLU A 624 -11.27 -0.95 -18.29
N ASP A 625 -12.56 -0.90 -17.94
CA ASP A 625 -13.61 -0.38 -18.82
C ASP A 625 -13.64 1.17 -18.78
N ASP A 626 -13.72 1.80 -19.97
CA ASP A 626 -13.96 3.24 -20.11
C ASP A 626 -15.38 3.59 -19.62
N HIS A 627 -15.50 4.70 -18.89
CA HIS A 627 -16.77 5.31 -18.45
C HIS A 627 -17.80 5.44 -19.58
N ARG A 628 -17.38 5.64 -20.83
CA ARG A 628 -18.25 5.71 -22.02
C ARG A 628 -19.07 4.43 -22.24
N LYS A 629 -18.56 3.27 -21.81
CA LYS A 629 -19.27 1.99 -21.86
C LYS A 629 -20.55 2.01 -20.99
N ALA A 630 -20.60 2.84 -19.95
CA ALA A 630 -21.81 3.03 -19.15
C ALA A 630 -22.93 3.70 -19.97
N ALA A 631 -22.61 4.65 -20.87
CA ALA A 631 -23.58 5.26 -21.77
C ALA A 631 -24.12 4.26 -22.78
N GLU A 632 -23.25 3.43 -23.38
CA GLU A 632 -23.67 2.36 -24.31
C GLU A 632 -24.62 1.37 -23.64
N VAL A 633 -24.28 0.90 -22.43
CA VAL A 633 -25.13 0.00 -21.64
C VAL A 633 -26.46 0.66 -21.27
N SER A 634 -26.43 1.94 -20.88
CA SER A 634 -27.65 2.69 -20.56
C SER A 634 -28.58 2.84 -21.76
N GLN A 635 -28.02 3.13 -22.95
CA GLN A 635 -28.77 3.27 -24.19
C GLN A 635 -29.31 1.93 -24.71
N CYS A 636 -28.54 0.85 -24.60
CA CYS A 636 -28.95 -0.48 -25.07
C CYS A 636 -29.97 -1.16 -24.14
N GLU A 637 -29.78 -1.04 -22.82
CA GLU A 637 -30.55 -1.81 -21.83
C GLU A 637 -31.52 -0.95 -21.03
N GLY A 638 -31.54 0.37 -21.25
CA GLY A 638 -32.40 1.29 -20.51
C GLY A 638 -32.05 1.36 -19.02
N ARG A 639 -30.79 1.15 -18.63
CA ARG A 639 -30.34 1.24 -17.23
C ARG A 639 -30.02 2.68 -16.83
N VAL A 640 -30.23 3.03 -15.57
CA VAL A 640 -29.78 4.33 -15.02
C VAL A 640 -28.29 4.27 -14.70
N ILE A 641 -27.54 5.28 -15.12
CA ILE A 641 -26.11 5.40 -14.84
C ILE A 641 -25.91 5.96 -13.42
N LEU A 642 -25.15 5.24 -12.60
CA LEU A 642 -24.64 5.73 -11.33
C LEU A 642 -23.15 6.02 -11.49
N THR A 643 -22.79 7.30 -11.43
CA THR A 643 -21.41 7.78 -11.59
C THR A 643 -21.16 8.97 -10.65
N SER A 644 -19.95 9.51 -10.63
CA SER A 644 -19.55 10.57 -9.70
C SER A 644 -18.48 11.46 -10.33
N GLY A 645 -18.40 12.72 -9.93
CA GLY A 645 -17.33 13.63 -10.38
C GLY A 645 -17.42 13.99 -11.87
N LEU A 646 -16.27 14.10 -12.54
CA LEU A 646 -16.15 14.50 -13.95
C LEU A 646 -16.90 13.58 -14.93
N PRO A 647 -16.88 12.23 -14.79
CA PRO A 647 -17.67 11.34 -15.64
C PRO A 647 -19.17 11.63 -15.66
N TYR A 648 -19.76 12.13 -14.56
CA TYR A 648 -21.17 12.55 -14.54
C TYR A 648 -21.45 13.66 -15.56
N GLN A 649 -20.57 14.65 -15.64
CA GLN A 649 -20.73 15.80 -16.55
C GLN A 649 -20.70 15.36 -18.01
N THR A 650 -19.79 14.44 -18.35
CA THR A 650 -19.67 13.90 -19.70
C THR A 650 -20.84 12.97 -20.05
N LEU A 651 -21.20 12.05 -19.16
CA LEU A 651 -22.22 11.03 -19.41
C LEU A 651 -23.64 11.58 -19.39
N GLN A 652 -23.92 12.61 -18.57
CA GLN A 652 -25.23 13.27 -18.55
C GLN A 652 -25.60 13.86 -19.91
N SER A 653 -24.62 14.35 -20.67
CA SER A 653 -24.86 14.87 -22.03
C SER A 653 -25.17 13.79 -23.08
N GLN A 654 -24.89 12.52 -22.77
CA GLN A 654 -25.00 11.38 -23.70
C GLN A 654 -26.25 10.52 -23.44
N VAL A 655 -27.00 10.79 -22.37
CA VAL A 655 -28.22 10.05 -22.01
C VAL A 655 -29.37 11.00 -21.70
N GLY A 656 -30.61 10.52 -21.85
CA GLY A 656 -31.80 11.32 -21.60
C GLY A 656 -31.92 11.80 -20.14
N GLU A 657 -32.71 12.86 -19.92
CA GLU A 657 -32.95 13.42 -18.58
C GLU A 657 -33.45 12.33 -17.60
N GLY A 658 -32.88 12.31 -16.39
CA GLY A 658 -33.18 11.28 -15.37
C GLY A 658 -32.48 9.92 -15.55
N ARG A 659 -31.67 9.72 -16.60
CA ARG A 659 -30.93 8.46 -16.84
C ARG A 659 -29.51 8.45 -16.27
N CYS A 660 -29.05 9.54 -15.67
CA CYS A 660 -27.73 9.66 -15.04
C CYS A 660 -27.86 10.29 -13.66
N PHE A 661 -27.25 9.70 -12.65
CA PHE A 661 -27.29 10.17 -11.27
C PHE A 661 -25.89 10.28 -10.68
N SER A 662 -25.60 11.44 -10.08
CA SER A 662 -24.31 11.74 -9.44
C SER A 662 -24.33 11.30 -7.98
N VAL A 663 -23.40 10.41 -7.62
CA VAL A 663 -23.24 9.91 -6.24
C VAL A 663 -22.06 10.60 -5.55
N ASN A 664 -22.24 10.95 -4.28
CA ASN A 664 -21.17 11.52 -3.46
C ASN A 664 -20.12 10.44 -3.08
N CYS A 665 -18.91 10.56 -3.63
CA CYS A 665 -17.81 9.62 -3.37
C CYS A 665 -17.15 9.77 -2.00
N SER A 666 -17.47 10.81 -1.23
CA SER A 666 -16.96 10.96 0.14
C SER A 666 -17.69 10.08 1.16
N GLU A 667 -18.86 9.56 0.81
CA GLU A 667 -19.71 8.74 1.67
C GLU A 667 -19.42 7.23 1.52
N LYS A 668 -19.78 6.43 2.52
CA LYS A 668 -19.61 4.97 2.45
C LYS A 668 -20.67 4.36 1.55
N ALA A 669 -20.37 3.20 0.95
CA ALA A 669 -21.29 2.49 0.03
C ALA A 669 -22.72 2.28 0.56
N LYS A 670 -22.90 2.16 1.88
CA LYS A 670 -24.22 2.07 2.51
C LYS A 670 -25.02 3.38 2.42
N GLU A 671 -24.38 4.51 2.70
CA GLU A 671 -24.99 5.84 2.66
C GLU A 671 -25.32 6.22 1.22
N GLN A 672 -24.38 5.97 0.30
CA GLN A 672 -24.58 6.10 -1.13
C GLN A 672 -25.80 5.29 -1.63
N ALA A 673 -25.95 4.04 -1.18
CA ALA A 673 -27.09 3.21 -1.57
C ALA A 673 -28.43 3.76 -1.04
N LEU A 674 -28.46 4.27 0.19
CA LEU A 674 -29.66 4.91 0.74
C LEU A 674 -30.04 6.17 -0.04
N GLN A 675 -29.06 6.97 -0.47
CA GLN A 675 -29.28 8.14 -1.30
C GLN A 675 -29.91 7.77 -2.65
N VAL A 676 -29.37 6.75 -3.32
CA VAL A 676 -29.89 6.25 -4.61
C VAL A 676 -31.31 5.71 -4.45
N LEU A 677 -31.57 4.84 -3.48
CA LEU A 677 -32.90 4.26 -3.26
C LEU A 677 -33.94 5.33 -2.93
N LYS A 678 -33.56 6.33 -2.14
CA LYS A 678 -34.44 7.46 -1.80
C LYS A 678 -34.73 8.34 -3.01
N HIS A 679 -33.74 8.60 -3.87
CA HIS A 679 -33.90 9.44 -5.05
C HIS A 679 -34.86 8.81 -6.07
N PHE A 680 -34.76 7.50 -6.30
CA PHE A 680 -35.59 6.77 -7.25
C PHE A 680 -36.84 6.12 -6.63
N ASN A 681 -37.18 6.46 -5.38
CA ASN A 681 -38.33 5.93 -4.63
C ASN A 681 -38.42 4.38 -4.62
N VAL A 682 -37.28 3.71 -4.45
CA VAL A 682 -37.18 2.24 -4.45
C VAL A 682 -37.42 1.69 -3.04
N GLN A 683 -38.43 0.83 -2.87
CA GLN A 683 -38.77 0.26 -1.57
C GLN A 683 -38.24 -1.17 -1.42
N VAL A 684 -37.22 -1.32 -0.58
CA VAL A 684 -36.59 -2.63 -0.32
C VAL A 684 -37.34 -3.37 0.80
N THR A 685 -37.78 -4.59 0.53
CA THR A 685 -38.37 -5.48 1.55
C THR A 685 -37.34 -6.50 2.05
N LEU A 686 -37.63 -7.18 3.16
CA LEU A 686 -36.76 -8.24 3.68
C LEU A 686 -36.57 -9.40 2.68
N ALA A 687 -37.52 -9.62 1.77
CA ALA A 687 -37.44 -10.68 0.75
C ALA A 687 -36.48 -10.35 -0.40
N ASP A 688 -36.12 -9.08 -0.58
CA ASP A 688 -35.22 -8.62 -1.65
C ASP A 688 -33.74 -8.69 -1.23
N ILE A 689 -33.47 -8.79 0.08
CA ILE A 689 -32.12 -8.84 0.60
C ILE A 689 -31.45 -10.17 0.16
N PHE A 690 -30.32 -10.05 -0.55
CA PHE A 690 -29.56 -11.13 -1.18
C PHE A 690 -30.30 -11.93 -2.26
N SER A 691 -31.46 -11.47 -2.75
CA SER A 691 -32.23 -12.20 -3.77
C SER A 691 -31.49 -12.36 -5.11
N ARG A 692 -30.41 -11.60 -5.35
CA ARG A 692 -29.57 -11.63 -6.56
C ARG A 692 -28.08 -11.97 -6.27
N CYS A 693 -27.76 -12.49 -5.08
CA CYS A 693 -26.38 -12.71 -4.62
C CYS A 693 -25.93 -14.19 -4.58
N GLN A 694 -26.50 -15.06 -5.41
CA GLN A 694 -26.05 -16.46 -5.56
C GLN A 694 -24.87 -16.61 -6.51
#